data_AF-A0A944GDJ9-F1
#
_entry.id   AF-A0A944GDJ9-F1
#
_cell.length_a   1.000
_cell.length_b   1.000
_cell.length_c   1.000
_cell.angle_alpha   90.00
_cell.angle_beta   90.00
_cell.angle_gamma   90.00
#
_symmetry.space_group_name_H-M   'P 1'
#
loop_
_entity.id
_entity.type
_entity.pdbx_description
1 polymer ?
#
loop_
_entity_poly.entity_id
_entity_poly.type
_entity_poly.pdbx_seq_one_letter_code
_entity_poly.pdbx_strand_id
1 'polypeptide(L)'
;TECVDDGYRVCGQFDDDSCLEYGEITGCGTNATCNPATNKCEQGCDDDCADGAIACNDSNTEVVICKRNTTTNCLEYVTQTTCNDGEICNDDAEAQCVDNPTEITKNCEPGEIRCSNDTKSTEKCIADANGNHWDSTPCPENEFCTNNTCSKTCTDACQEGAKQCSAKGIPQICKKAQSGCTVWQNEAACGTAKGCVNGTCQYYCGNDCEPWSIVVLPDTQNYTRYSSVTETTYHKQMQWIVKNKNTKTIPNLKMVLHMGDITNDNTDVQWKIAKQAHDILKKANIPFAVVNGNHDYRVKGGLGSRSTSKFETYFPESYLKTIKGYGGIYAKHNTYYNFKAGNQEYIILNLEYYPRQQTLCWANSLLQKPENANKKIIMATHANIGRKDDKTKIPNYTGHSKLEFVPNGAKGQEVWHYFTRRHSNMLMALSGHVGGSERREDKGLNGNIVEQILTDYQFDAPCAQDKLSQCTAKNYCAHNTDAGNGWLRILTFDPKTNKVKVTTKSVISGSKSTFSKEGKDQLFCTGYYNAKPSHADHQYEFTLDFTTPSKNTYKDAGDWRFARRTINHNGTGDQINSNVAAMPNGRFVVVWEDDSSKDDDKGDKKNHDIYARIMNPGGCNLSGNNEIIVNAGKTQGNQSDPDVAADKDGNFVIVWTDDNANKGTTQIFMRGFDASGKPRFDIKTVNQKSDNSKYQARVAMAPDGKFVVSWTDKRSGNNTPQIWVRGFNADGSQAFAERAVADKAAGTRIKSDVFIDNQHRFIVTWEDDSDANGSTQSKFRLFNADGTPRSNAITANTVSTGDQNGPSISGKPDGSKFIISWTNIESKNATSYTIMARTFDADGKQVNADFKVSKANAKNQNSQVCMNANGNAMIAWYEPGLKNVMYRKFVDGKLSNEPTRVNQPDNAQKGRSYQPAIACVPNSKYTIITYSDDADNNGYNEIYATGLTL
;
A
#
# COMPACT_ATOMS: atom_id res chain seq x y z
N THR A 1 7.19 -25.49 28.50
CA THR A 1 6.21 -25.77 27.44
C THR A 1 5.62 -24.46 26.99
N GLU A 2 5.47 -24.23 25.70
CA GLU A 2 4.83 -23.03 25.16
C GLU A 2 3.93 -23.36 23.98
N CYS A 3 2.84 -22.59 23.82
CA CYS A 3 1.92 -22.74 22.70
C CYS A 3 2.44 -22.07 21.44
N VAL A 4 2.41 -22.79 20.32
CA VAL A 4 2.76 -22.28 18.99
C VAL A 4 1.75 -22.88 18.00
N ASP A 5 1.02 -22.00 17.31
CA ASP A 5 -0.14 -22.36 16.48
C ASP A 5 -1.16 -23.22 17.26
N ASP A 6 -1.68 -24.31 16.69
CA ASP A 6 -2.67 -25.20 17.31
C ASP A 6 -2.02 -26.31 18.18
N GLY A 7 -0.75 -26.13 18.57
CA GLY A 7 0.05 -27.12 19.30
C GLY A 7 0.94 -26.52 20.38
N TYR A 8 1.75 -27.37 21.01
CA TYR A 8 2.72 -26.95 22.03
C TYR A 8 4.10 -27.53 21.75
N ARG A 9 5.14 -26.85 22.23
CA ARG A 9 6.51 -27.37 22.25
C ARG A 9 7.11 -27.31 23.65
N VAL A 10 7.96 -28.28 23.97
CA VAL A 10 8.59 -28.41 25.29
C VAL A 10 10.04 -27.94 25.18
N CYS A 11 10.51 -27.21 26.20
CA CYS A 11 11.92 -26.82 26.30
C CYS A 11 12.68 -27.92 27.02
N GLY A 12 13.74 -28.44 26.41
CA GLY A 12 14.49 -29.61 26.83
C GLY A 12 15.79 -29.72 26.04
N GLN A 13 16.58 -30.76 26.29
CA GLN A 13 17.81 -31.00 25.54
C GLN A 13 17.49 -31.96 24.39
N PHE A 14 17.40 -31.43 23.16
CA PHE A 14 17.00 -32.21 21.98
C PHE A 14 18.17 -32.46 21.01
N ASP A 15 19.33 -31.88 21.29
CA ASP A 15 20.61 -32.14 20.62
C ASP A 15 21.74 -32.47 21.62
N ASP A 16 22.95 -32.67 21.08
CA ASP A 16 24.11 -33.13 21.85
C ASP A 16 24.80 -32.02 22.67
N ASP A 17 24.28 -30.78 22.63
CA ASP A 17 24.83 -29.66 23.40
C ASP A 17 24.08 -29.47 24.73
N SER A 18 24.72 -28.81 25.70
CA SER A 18 24.17 -28.68 27.06
C SER A 18 23.05 -27.64 27.21
N CYS A 19 22.66 -26.97 26.14
CA CYS A 19 21.64 -25.92 26.14
C CYS A 19 20.24 -26.54 26.04
N LEU A 20 19.27 -25.90 26.69
CA LEU A 20 17.87 -26.27 26.55
C LEU A 20 17.30 -25.52 25.34
N GLU A 21 16.72 -26.27 24.41
CA GLU A 21 16.05 -25.77 23.22
C GLU A 21 14.60 -26.26 23.16
N TYR A 22 13.79 -25.64 22.30
CA TYR A 22 12.43 -26.10 22.09
C TYR A 22 12.41 -27.22 21.05
N GLY A 23 11.89 -28.38 21.43
CA GLY A 23 11.67 -29.50 20.52
C GLY A 23 10.56 -29.22 19.48
N GLU A 24 10.28 -30.21 18.64
CA GLU A 24 9.23 -30.11 17.62
C GLU A 24 7.84 -29.82 18.21
N ILE A 25 6.98 -29.16 17.41
CA ILE A 25 5.62 -28.81 17.81
C ILE A 25 4.78 -30.10 17.85
N THR A 26 4.27 -30.41 19.04
CA THR A 26 3.28 -31.47 19.26
C THR A 26 1.89 -30.87 19.15
N GLY A 27 1.11 -31.29 18.14
CA GLY A 27 -0.26 -30.83 17.96
C GLY A 27 -1.16 -31.22 19.13
N CYS A 28 -2.12 -30.36 19.49
CA CYS A 28 -3.01 -30.60 20.62
C CYS A 28 -4.07 -31.71 20.41
N GLY A 29 -4.14 -32.30 19.21
CA GLY A 29 -5.15 -33.28 18.82
C GLY A 29 -6.46 -32.62 18.39
N THR A 30 -7.38 -33.41 17.85
CA THR A 30 -8.70 -32.93 17.39
C THR A 30 -9.49 -32.30 18.54
N ASN A 31 -10.01 -31.09 18.32
CA ASN A 31 -10.81 -30.27 19.25
C ASN A 31 -10.10 -29.79 20.53
N ALA A 32 -8.77 -29.71 20.53
CA ALA A 32 -8.04 -28.99 21.56
C ALA A 32 -7.14 -27.93 20.94
N THR A 33 -7.12 -26.73 21.53
CA THR A 33 -6.20 -25.66 21.15
C THR A 33 -5.27 -25.37 22.31
N CYS A 34 -4.03 -24.98 22.00
CA CYS A 34 -3.07 -24.67 23.05
C CYS A 34 -3.38 -23.30 23.64
N ASN A 35 -3.82 -23.25 24.90
CA ASN A 35 -4.12 -21.99 25.56
C ASN A 35 -2.81 -21.26 25.94
N PRO A 36 -2.51 -20.08 25.34
CA PRO A 36 -1.26 -19.36 25.59
C PRO A 36 -1.11 -18.86 27.03
N ALA A 37 -2.20 -18.76 27.79
CA ALA A 37 -2.18 -18.33 29.19
C ALA A 37 -1.73 -19.45 30.14
N THR A 38 -2.00 -20.71 29.80
CA THR A 38 -1.69 -21.88 30.65
C THR A 38 -0.61 -22.77 30.08
N ASN A 39 -0.22 -22.55 28.81
CA ASN A 39 0.74 -23.35 28.04
C ASN A 39 0.40 -24.84 28.00
N LYS A 40 -0.89 -25.16 27.90
CA LYS A 40 -1.45 -26.51 27.83
C LYS A 40 -2.50 -26.59 26.73
N CYS A 41 -2.64 -27.78 26.15
CA CYS A 41 -3.78 -28.09 25.30
C CYS A 41 -5.03 -28.15 26.16
N GLU A 42 -5.97 -27.27 25.85
CA GLU A 42 -7.28 -27.22 26.49
C GLU A 42 -8.32 -27.52 25.42
N GLN A 43 -9.31 -28.34 25.76
CA GLN A 43 -10.39 -28.61 24.83
C GLN A 43 -11.18 -27.31 24.59
N GLY A 44 -11.20 -26.90 23.32
CA GLY A 44 -12.07 -25.83 22.86
C GLY A 44 -13.49 -26.36 22.89
N CYS A 45 -14.34 -25.63 23.58
CA CYS A 45 -15.73 -25.98 23.82
C CYS A 45 -16.56 -24.97 23.01
N ASP A 46 -17.09 -25.40 21.87
CA ASP A 46 -18.13 -24.64 21.15
C ASP A 46 -19.46 -25.03 21.78
N ASP A 47 -20.09 -24.09 22.50
CA ASP A 47 -21.44 -24.29 23.03
C ASP A 47 -22.43 -24.41 21.86
N ASP A 48 -23.01 -25.60 21.66
CA ASP A 48 -23.94 -25.88 20.56
C ASP A 48 -25.27 -25.11 20.72
N CYS A 49 -25.56 -24.61 21.92
CA CYS A 49 -26.82 -23.97 22.28
C CYS A 49 -26.72 -23.06 23.51
N ALA A 50 -27.75 -22.24 23.75
CA ALA A 50 -27.85 -21.41 24.94
C ALA A 50 -28.38 -22.21 26.14
N ASP A 51 -27.81 -22.00 27.34
CA ASP A 51 -28.18 -22.74 28.56
C ASP A 51 -29.68 -22.65 28.86
N GLY A 52 -30.33 -23.80 28.98
CA GLY A 52 -31.77 -23.92 29.19
C GLY A 52 -32.63 -23.79 27.93
N ALA A 53 -32.05 -23.62 26.73
CA ALA A 53 -32.81 -23.64 25.48
C ALA A 53 -33.46 -25.01 25.25
N ILE A 54 -34.75 -25.03 24.93
CA ILE A 54 -35.50 -26.25 24.59
C ILE A 54 -35.75 -26.24 23.08
N ALA A 55 -35.54 -27.38 22.42
CA ALA A 55 -35.73 -27.57 20.98
C ALA A 55 -36.14 -29.02 20.69
N CYS A 56 -36.55 -29.31 19.46
CA CYS A 56 -36.67 -30.68 18.96
C CYS A 56 -35.33 -31.21 18.45
N ASN A 57 -35.09 -32.51 18.62
CA ASN A 57 -33.93 -33.16 18.01
C ASN A 57 -34.09 -33.27 16.48
N ASP A 58 -33.01 -33.55 15.75
CA ASP A 58 -33.01 -33.61 14.27
C ASP A 58 -34.03 -34.60 13.68
N SER A 59 -34.47 -35.60 14.45
CA SER A 59 -35.48 -36.58 14.05
C SER A 59 -36.91 -36.24 14.48
N ASN A 60 -37.13 -35.09 15.14
CA ASN A 60 -38.40 -34.66 15.75
C ASN A 60 -39.07 -35.75 16.61
N THR A 61 -38.28 -36.62 17.23
CA THR A 61 -38.78 -37.72 18.08
C THR A 61 -38.56 -37.43 19.56
N GLU A 62 -37.80 -36.38 19.86
CA GLU A 62 -37.44 -36.01 21.22
C GLU A 62 -37.45 -34.50 21.38
N VAL A 63 -37.95 -34.05 22.54
CA VAL A 63 -37.69 -32.71 23.07
C VAL A 63 -36.32 -32.77 23.75
N VAL A 64 -35.40 -31.92 23.33
CA VAL A 64 -34.06 -31.76 23.90
C VAL A 64 -33.93 -30.45 24.66
N ILE A 65 -33.13 -30.45 25.72
CA ILE A 65 -32.79 -29.25 26.49
C ILE A 65 -31.29 -29.07 26.52
N CYS A 66 -30.87 -27.84 26.26
CA CYS A 66 -29.48 -27.45 26.35
C CYS A 66 -29.06 -27.37 27.82
N LYS A 67 -28.13 -28.21 28.23
CA LYS A 67 -27.57 -28.20 29.58
C LYS A 67 -26.08 -28.45 29.52
N ARG A 68 -25.38 -27.99 30.56
CA ARG A 68 -23.95 -28.22 30.69
C ARG A 68 -23.68 -29.72 30.88
N ASN A 69 -23.04 -30.33 29.89
CA ASN A 69 -22.59 -31.71 29.94
C ASN A 69 -21.50 -31.84 31.00
N THR A 70 -21.66 -32.76 31.95
CA THR A 70 -20.76 -32.91 33.11
C THR A 70 -19.40 -33.50 32.75
N THR A 71 -19.24 -34.02 31.53
CA THR A 71 -18.01 -34.64 31.03
C THR A 71 -17.22 -33.72 30.11
N THR A 72 -17.90 -33.01 29.20
CA THR A 72 -17.27 -32.07 28.24
C THR A 72 -17.26 -30.63 28.76
N ASN A 73 -18.05 -30.32 29.79
CA ASN A 73 -18.26 -29.00 30.37
C ASN A 73 -18.87 -27.95 29.41
N CYS A 74 -19.36 -28.41 28.24
CA CYS A 74 -20.02 -27.61 27.20
C CYS A 74 -21.54 -27.63 27.32
N LEU A 75 -22.20 -26.62 26.75
CA LEU A 75 -23.64 -26.59 26.57
C LEU A 75 -24.02 -27.44 25.36
N GLU A 76 -24.60 -28.60 25.62
CA GLU A 76 -25.05 -29.55 24.61
C GLU A 76 -26.54 -29.86 24.81
N TYR A 77 -27.24 -30.15 23.71
CA TYR A 77 -28.62 -30.63 23.76
C TYR A 77 -28.65 -32.06 24.30
N VAL A 78 -29.40 -32.27 25.38
CA VAL A 78 -29.67 -33.61 25.92
C VAL A 78 -31.17 -33.90 25.88
N THR A 79 -31.54 -35.14 25.61
CA THR A 79 -32.92 -35.60 25.59
C THR A 79 -33.61 -35.29 26.93
N GLN A 80 -34.64 -34.45 26.88
CA GLN A 80 -35.50 -34.14 28.01
C GLN A 80 -36.71 -35.08 28.05
N THR A 81 -37.35 -35.29 26.91
CA THR A 81 -38.53 -36.15 26.76
C THR A 81 -38.51 -36.82 25.39
N THR A 82 -38.63 -38.14 25.34
CA THR A 82 -38.90 -38.87 24.09
C THR A 82 -40.40 -38.90 23.83
N CYS A 83 -40.83 -38.54 22.61
CA CYS A 83 -42.25 -38.56 22.24
C CYS A 83 -42.75 -40.01 22.09
N ASN A 84 -43.99 -40.29 22.47
CA ASN A 84 -44.55 -41.64 22.42
C ASN A 84 -44.86 -42.05 20.97
N ASP A 85 -45.09 -43.35 20.74
CA ASP A 85 -45.51 -43.87 19.44
C ASP A 85 -46.76 -43.11 18.92
N GLY A 86 -46.59 -42.32 17.85
CA GLY A 86 -47.64 -41.52 17.23
C GLY A 86 -47.52 -40.00 17.44
N GLU A 87 -46.62 -39.55 18.31
CA GLU A 87 -46.31 -38.14 18.57
C GLU A 87 -45.02 -37.72 17.85
N ILE A 88 -44.92 -36.44 17.45
CA ILE A 88 -43.66 -35.80 17.03
C ILE A 88 -43.38 -34.59 17.91
N CYS A 89 -42.13 -34.25 18.08
CA CYS A 89 -41.73 -32.98 18.65
C CYS A 89 -42.00 -31.86 17.64
N ASN A 90 -42.79 -30.85 18.04
CA ASN A 90 -43.05 -29.65 17.24
C ASN A 90 -42.38 -28.42 17.89
N ASP A 91 -41.57 -27.71 17.11
CA ASP A 91 -40.78 -26.53 17.49
C ASP A 91 -41.58 -25.20 17.51
N ASP A 92 -42.91 -25.25 17.42
CA ASP A 92 -43.74 -24.06 17.53
C ASP A 92 -43.71 -23.47 18.96
N ALA A 93 -42.88 -22.44 19.11
CA ALA A 93 -42.69 -21.55 20.27
C ALA A 93 -42.22 -22.18 21.61
N GLU A 94 -42.49 -23.45 21.90
CA GLU A 94 -42.12 -24.08 23.19
C GLU A 94 -41.64 -25.56 23.09
N ALA A 95 -41.32 -26.08 21.90
CA ALA A 95 -40.75 -27.42 21.66
C ALA A 95 -41.36 -28.54 22.54
N GLN A 96 -42.46 -29.15 22.07
CA GLN A 96 -43.21 -30.14 22.83
C GLN A 96 -43.66 -31.32 21.96
N CYS A 97 -43.81 -32.50 22.56
CA CYS A 97 -44.41 -33.65 21.88
C CYS A 97 -45.89 -33.36 21.62
N VAL A 98 -46.30 -33.44 20.37
CA VAL A 98 -47.67 -33.30 19.91
C VAL A 98 -48.05 -34.50 19.05
N ASP A 99 -49.32 -34.89 19.08
CA ASP A 99 -49.84 -35.90 18.14
C ASP A 99 -49.47 -35.49 16.70
N ASN A 100 -48.80 -36.37 15.96
CA ASN A 100 -48.24 -36.07 14.65
C ASN A 100 -49.31 -35.51 13.69
N PRO A 101 -49.36 -34.18 13.44
CA PRO A 101 -50.44 -33.59 12.69
C PRO A 101 -49.94 -33.35 11.28
N THR A 102 -49.75 -34.39 10.47
CA THR A 102 -50.14 -34.41 9.05
C THR A 102 -49.84 -35.74 8.36
N GLU A 103 -50.83 -36.17 7.60
CA GLU A 103 -50.71 -36.96 6.36
C GLU A 103 -49.96 -38.29 6.46
N ILE A 104 -50.77 -39.35 6.53
CA ILE A 104 -50.52 -40.57 5.77
C ILE A 104 -49.93 -40.16 4.42
N THR A 105 -48.65 -40.47 4.21
CA THR A 105 -47.97 -40.21 2.94
C THR A 105 -48.69 -40.98 1.83
N LYS A 106 -49.60 -40.31 1.14
CA LYS A 106 -50.04 -40.73 -0.19
C LYS A 106 -48.92 -40.41 -1.17
N ASN A 107 -47.87 -41.23 -1.18
CA ASN A 107 -46.79 -41.12 -2.17
C ASN A 107 -47.22 -41.53 -3.58
N CYS A 108 -48.46 -42.01 -3.72
CA CYS A 108 -49.17 -42.36 -4.93
C CYS A 108 -50.63 -42.68 -4.63
N GLU A 109 -51.51 -42.68 -5.63
CA GLU A 109 -52.89 -43.15 -5.47
C GLU A 109 -52.98 -44.68 -5.71
N PRO A 110 -53.68 -45.46 -4.86
CA PRO A 110 -53.71 -46.92 -4.99
C PRO A 110 -54.21 -47.35 -6.37
N GLY A 111 -53.41 -48.16 -7.07
CA GLY A 111 -53.70 -48.58 -8.44
C GLY A 111 -53.07 -47.72 -9.54
N GLU A 112 -52.45 -46.59 -9.22
CA GLU A 112 -51.62 -45.83 -10.15
C GLU A 112 -50.43 -46.68 -10.63
N ILE A 113 -50.10 -46.60 -11.91
CA ILE A 113 -48.95 -47.28 -12.50
C ILE A 113 -48.05 -46.22 -13.11
N ARG A 114 -46.74 -46.28 -12.85
CA ARG A 114 -45.71 -45.45 -13.48
C ARG A 114 -44.53 -46.27 -13.98
N CYS A 115 -43.64 -45.66 -14.74
CA CYS A 115 -42.34 -46.26 -15.04
C CYS A 115 -41.31 -45.94 -13.98
N SER A 116 -40.43 -46.89 -13.67
CA SER A 116 -39.25 -46.64 -12.85
C SER A 116 -38.34 -45.60 -13.48
N ASN A 117 -37.55 -44.90 -12.68
CA ASN A 117 -36.63 -43.85 -13.16
C ASN A 117 -35.58 -44.38 -14.15
N ASP A 118 -35.23 -45.67 -14.08
CA ASP A 118 -34.32 -46.33 -15.02
C ASP A 118 -35.05 -46.98 -16.21
N THR A 119 -36.38 -46.86 -16.25
CA THR A 119 -37.29 -47.41 -17.28
C THR A 119 -37.27 -48.93 -17.41
N LYS A 120 -36.72 -49.67 -16.43
CA LYS A 120 -36.62 -51.13 -16.48
C LYS A 120 -37.81 -51.86 -15.86
N SER A 121 -38.69 -51.16 -15.14
CA SER A 121 -39.85 -51.74 -14.49
C SER A 121 -41.07 -50.82 -14.57
N THR A 122 -42.26 -51.42 -14.51
CA THR A 122 -43.49 -50.70 -14.12
C THR A 122 -43.60 -50.73 -12.61
N GLU A 123 -43.86 -49.58 -12.01
CA GLU A 123 -44.14 -49.42 -10.58
C GLU A 123 -45.64 -49.25 -10.39
N LYS A 124 -46.28 -50.09 -9.57
CA LYS A 124 -47.69 -49.97 -9.21
C LYS A 124 -47.83 -49.52 -7.77
N CYS A 125 -48.65 -48.50 -7.54
CA CYS A 125 -48.96 -48.06 -6.20
C CYS A 125 -49.84 -49.10 -5.50
N ILE A 126 -49.32 -49.68 -4.42
CA ILE A 126 -50.04 -50.59 -3.54
C ILE A 126 -50.27 -49.92 -2.19
N ALA A 127 -51.44 -50.19 -1.59
CA ALA A 127 -51.79 -49.72 -0.27
C ALA A 127 -51.71 -50.91 0.69
N ASP A 128 -50.91 -50.79 1.75
CA ASP A 128 -50.88 -51.75 2.84
C ASP A 128 -50.98 -51.04 4.20
N ALA A 129 -50.79 -51.80 5.29
CA ALA A 129 -50.88 -51.29 6.66
C ALA A 129 -49.87 -50.18 6.98
N ASN A 130 -48.87 -49.95 6.13
CA ASN A 130 -47.83 -48.94 6.28
C ASN A 130 -47.99 -47.75 5.33
N GLY A 131 -49.09 -47.69 4.55
CA GLY A 131 -49.39 -46.60 3.62
C GLY A 131 -49.24 -46.97 2.14
N ASN A 132 -49.35 -45.96 1.26
CA ASN A 132 -49.27 -46.14 -0.18
C ASN A 132 -47.81 -46.10 -0.64
N HIS A 133 -47.33 -47.15 -1.29
CA HIS A 133 -45.96 -47.22 -1.80
C HIS A 133 -45.88 -47.90 -3.17
N TRP A 134 -44.77 -47.68 -3.88
CA TRP A 134 -44.55 -48.17 -5.23
C TRP A 134 -43.94 -49.57 -5.22
N ASP A 135 -44.65 -50.55 -5.77
CA ASP A 135 -44.19 -51.93 -5.96
C ASP A 135 -43.70 -52.13 -7.40
N SER A 136 -42.47 -52.61 -7.57
CA SER A 136 -41.77 -52.67 -8.86
C SER A 136 -41.89 -54.03 -9.54
N THR A 137 -42.42 -54.05 -10.76
CA THR A 137 -42.43 -55.24 -11.63
C THR A 137 -41.48 -55.03 -12.83
N PRO A 138 -40.42 -55.83 -12.98
CA PRO A 138 -39.49 -55.74 -14.12
C PRO A 138 -40.18 -55.94 -15.46
N CYS A 139 -39.78 -55.15 -16.47
CA CYS A 139 -40.20 -55.38 -17.84
C CYS A 139 -39.54 -56.63 -18.42
N PRO A 140 -40.23 -57.34 -19.35
CA PRO A 140 -39.65 -58.47 -20.06
C PRO A 140 -38.35 -58.14 -20.80
N GLU A 141 -37.56 -59.17 -21.08
CA GLU A 141 -36.27 -59.03 -21.75
C GLU A 141 -36.41 -58.31 -23.12
N ASN A 142 -35.68 -57.22 -23.31
CA ASN A 142 -35.75 -56.28 -24.45
C ASN A 142 -36.98 -55.36 -24.51
N GLU A 143 -37.66 -55.13 -23.39
CA GLU A 143 -38.70 -54.11 -23.24
C GLU A 143 -38.31 -53.08 -22.17
N PHE A 144 -38.78 -51.85 -22.33
CA PHE A 144 -38.59 -50.77 -21.37
C PHE A 144 -39.95 -50.17 -21.03
N CYS A 145 -40.14 -49.72 -19.79
CA CYS A 145 -41.36 -49.07 -19.41
C CYS A 145 -41.46 -47.70 -20.07
N THR A 146 -42.52 -47.51 -20.86
CA THR A 146 -42.85 -46.27 -21.57
C THR A 146 -44.36 -46.06 -21.49
N ASN A 147 -44.85 -44.86 -21.16
CA ASN A 147 -46.27 -44.61 -20.90
C ASN A 147 -46.87 -45.61 -19.87
N ASN A 148 -46.13 -45.86 -18.79
CA ASN A 148 -46.56 -46.70 -17.67
C ASN A 148 -46.85 -48.17 -18.07
N THR A 149 -46.31 -48.62 -19.20
CA THR A 149 -46.44 -49.99 -19.73
C THR A 149 -45.11 -50.44 -20.34
N CYS A 150 -44.78 -51.73 -20.25
CA CYS A 150 -43.59 -52.26 -20.91
C CYS A 150 -43.79 -52.30 -22.43
N SER A 151 -42.84 -51.73 -23.16
CA SER A 151 -42.91 -51.55 -24.61
C SER A 151 -41.53 -51.70 -25.25
N LYS A 152 -41.52 -52.08 -26.53
CA LYS A 152 -40.30 -52.15 -27.36
C LYS A 152 -39.91 -50.81 -27.98
N THR A 153 -40.75 -49.78 -27.88
CA THR A 153 -40.53 -48.46 -28.47
C THR A 153 -40.64 -47.38 -27.40
N CYS A 154 -39.57 -46.58 -27.22
CA CYS A 154 -39.53 -45.46 -26.29
C CYS A 154 -39.89 -44.13 -26.95
N THR A 155 -40.33 -43.17 -26.13
CA THR A 155 -40.69 -41.81 -26.55
C THR A 155 -39.74 -40.82 -25.89
N ASP A 156 -39.19 -39.88 -26.66
CA ASP A 156 -38.31 -38.82 -26.16
C ASP A 156 -39.07 -37.88 -25.22
N ALA A 157 -38.57 -37.71 -23.99
CA ALA A 157 -39.17 -36.81 -23.00
C ALA A 157 -38.73 -35.35 -23.16
N CYS A 158 -37.66 -35.09 -23.91
CA CYS A 158 -37.07 -33.77 -24.10
C CYS A 158 -36.13 -33.73 -25.32
N GLN A 159 -35.70 -32.54 -25.75
CA GLN A 159 -34.65 -32.45 -26.79
C GLN A 159 -33.26 -32.57 -26.16
N GLU A 160 -32.40 -33.43 -26.73
CA GLU A 160 -31.04 -33.65 -26.24
C GLU A 160 -30.27 -32.32 -26.11
N GLY A 161 -29.66 -32.09 -24.95
CA GLY A 161 -28.97 -30.85 -24.62
C GLY A 161 -29.83 -29.71 -24.04
N ALA A 162 -31.17 -29.84 -24.04
CA ALA A 162 -32.03 -28.90 -23.33
C ALA A 162 -31.73 -28.92 -21.82
N LYS A 163 -31.90 -27.78 -21.15
CA LYS A 163 -31.69 -27.62 -19.72
C LYS A 163 -32.94 -27.07 -19.04
N GLN A 164 -33.24 -27.56 -17.84
CA GLN A 164 -34.34 -27.07 -17.02
C GLN A 164 -34.02 -27.19 -15.54
N CYS A 165 -34.87 -26.63 -14.68
CA CYS A 165 -34.82 -26.91 -13.24
C CYS A 165 -35.89 -27.93 -12.89
N SER A 166 -35.53 -28.93 -12.09
CA SER A 166 -36.51 -29.81 -11.47
C SER A 166 -37.42 -29.04 -10.50
N ALA A 167 -38.55 -29.65 -10.10
CA ALA A 167 -39.44 -29.11 -9.08
C ALA A 167 -38.74 -28.85 -7.72
N LYS A 168 -37.61 -29.51 -7.46
CA LYS A 168 -36.77 -29.33 -6.26
C LYS A 168 -35.62 -28.33 -6.46
N GLY A 169 -35.60 -27.58 -7.55
CA GLY A 169 -34.58 -26.55 -7.80
C GLY A 169 -33.19 -27.10 -8.14
N ILE A 170 -33.10 -28.34 -8.60
CA ILE A 170 -31.86 -28.96 -9.09
C ILE A 170 -31.78 -28.79 -10.62
N PRO A 171 -30.63 -28.37 -11.20
CA PRO A 171 -30.46 -28.32 -12.64
C PRO A 171 -30.61 -29.71 -13.27
N GLN A 172 -31.27 -29.77 -14.42
CA GLN A 172 -31.45 -30.96 -15.22
C GLN A 172 -30.97 -30.71 -16.64
N ILE A 173 -30.37 -31.73 -17.24
CA ILE A 173 -29.98 -31.76 -18.64
C ILE A 173 -30.62 -32.96 -19.34
N CYS A 174 -31.14 -32.72 -20.55
CA CYS A 174 -31.72 -33.78 -21.36
C CYS A 174 -30.61 -34.59 -22.05
N LYS A 175 -30.55 -35.89 -21.78
CA LYS A 175 -29.53 -36.80 -22.32
C LYS A 175 -30.15 -38.10 -22.80
N LYS A 176 -29.51 -38.74 -23.77
CA LYS A 176 -29.90 -40.06 -24.27
C LYS A 176 -29.66 -41.14 -23.20
N ALA A 177 -30.71 -41.85 -22.82
CA ALA A 177 -30.64 -43.00 -21.91
C ALA A 177 -30.18 -44.27 -22.66
N GLN A 178 -29.88 -45.34 -21.91
CA GLN A 178 -29.54 -46.65 -22.49
C GLN A 178 -30.65 -47.25 -23.37
N SER A 179 -31.90 -46.83 -23.15
CA SER A 179 -33.06 -47.19 -23.98
C SER A 179 -33.03 -46.56 -25.39
N GLY A 180 -32.12 -45.61 -25.64
CA GLY A 180 -32.01 -44.91 -26.92
C GLY A 180 -32.88 -43.66 -27.06
N CYS A 181 -33.75 -43.35 -26.08
CA CYS A 181 -34.53 -42.12 -26.01
C CYS A 181 -33.95 -41.11 -25.03
N THR A 182 -34.35 -39.85 -25.16
CA THR A 182 -33.88 -38.75 -24.31
C THR A 182 -34.72 -38.59 -23.04
N VAL A 183 -34.05 -38.40 -21.90
CA VAL A 183 -34.65 -38.20 -20.58
C VAL A 183 -33.96 -37.08 -19.82
N TRP A 184 -34.68 -36.46 -18.88
CA TRP A 184 -34.11 -35.47 -17.97
C TRP A 184 -33.24 -36.14 -16.91
N GLN A 185 -31.98 -35.71 -16.81
CA GLN A 185 -31.04 -36.17 -15.78
C GLN A 185 -30.65 -35.01 -14.88
N ASN A 186 -30.67 -35.26 -13.56
CA ASN A 186 -30.20 -34.28 -12.58
C ASN A 186 -28.69 -34.05 -12.72
N GLU A 187 -28.28 -32.79 -12.66
CA GLU A 187 -26.89 -32.39 -12.42
C GLU A 187 -26.66 -32.14 -10.92
N ALA A 188 -25.45 -31.70 -10.56
CA ALA A 188 -25.11 -31.38 -9.18
C ALA A 188 -26.03 -30.28 -8.61
N ALA A 189 -26.46 -30.46 -7.35
CA ALA A 189 -27.25 -29.48 -6.62
C ALA A 189 -26.48 -28.15 -6.44
N CYS A 190 -27.20 -27.03 -6.40
CA CYS A 190 -26.61 -25.70 -6.47
C CYS A 190 -25.87 -25.20 -5.22
N GLY A 191 -25.88 -25.98 -4.13
CA GLY A 191 -25.31 -25.58 -2.85
C GLY A 191 -26.17 -24.56 -2.10
N THR A 192 -25.74 -24.14 -0.91
CA THR A 192 -26.55 -23.37 0.05
C THR A 192 -26.85 -21.91 -0.32
N ALA A 193 -26.15 -21.35 -1.31
CA ALA A 193 -26.26 -19.94 -1.69
C ALA A 193 -26.77 -19.69 -3.12
N LYS A 194 -27.14 -20.76 -3.85
CA LYS A 194 -27.59 -20.69 -5.24
C LYS A 194 -28.85 -21.54 -5.44
N GLY A 195 -29.81 -21.03 -6.19
CA GLY A 195 -30.96 -21.78 -6.71
C GLY A 195 -30.79 -22.10 -8.19
N CYS A 196 -31.46 -23.14 -8.69
CA CYS A 196 -31.51 -23.37 -10.13
C CYS A 196 -32.46 -22.37 -10.80
N VAL A 197 -31.98 -21.68 -11.84
CA VAL A 197 -32.77 -20.84 -12.74
C VAL A 197 -32.44 -21.25 -14.18
N ASN A 198 -33.45 -21.57 -14.98
CA ASN A 198 -33.34 -22.02 -16.38
C ASN A 198 -32.30 -23.15 -16.59
N GLY A 199 -32.21 -24.08 -15.64
CA GLY A 199 -31.29 -25.22 -15.70
C GLY A 199 -29.83 -24.87 -15.39
N THR A 200 -29.58 -23.79 -14.65
CA THR A 200 -28.23 -23.41 -14.18
C THR A 200 -28.27 -22.88 -12.76
N CYS A 201 -27.24 -23.18 -11.96
CA CYS A 201 -27.12 -22.66 -10.61
C CYS A 201 -26.76 -21.17 -10.60
N GLN A 202 -27.66 -20.36 -10.02
CA GLN A 202 -27.53 -18.91 -9.88
C GLN A 202 -27.77 -18.49 -8.44
N TYR A 203 -27.13 -17.41 -7.98
CA TYR A 203 -27.28 -16.93 -6.60
C TYR A 203 -28.72 -16.46 -6.34
N TYR A 204 -29.35 -16.92 -5.25
CA TYR A 204 -30.69 -16.48 -4.85
C TYR A 204 -30.55 -15.54 -3.64
N CYS A 205 -30.80 -14.25 -3.84
CA CYS A 205 -30.48 -13.21 -2.86
C CYS A 205 -31.69 -12.41 -2.37
N GLY A 206 -32.91 -12.76 -2.77
CA GLY A 206 -34.11 -12.03 -2.33
C GLY A 206 -33.97 -10.51 -2.54
N ASN A 207 -34.25 -9.73 -1.49
CA ASN A 207 -34.11 -8.27 -1.48
C ASN A 207 -32.64 -7.77 -1.42
N ASP A 208 -31.66 -8.65 -1.17
CA ASP A 208 -30.25 -8.28 -1.04
C ASP A 208 -29.55 -8.03 -2.38
N CYS A 209 -30.23 -8.29 -3.50
CA CYS A 209 -29.73 -7.95 -4.84
C CYS A 209 -30.45 -6.77 -5.49
N GLU A 210 -31.18 -5.96 -4.73
CA GLU A 210 -31.78 -4.75 -5.29
C GLU A 210 -30.69 -3.78 -5.77
N PRO A 211 -30.80 -3.24 -7.00
CA PRO A 211 -29.82 -2.32 -7.54
C PRO A 211 -29.63 -1.10 -6.63
N TRP A 212 -28.38 -0.66 -6.51
CA TRP A 212 -28.00 0.47 -5.68
C TRP A 212 -27.02 1.39 -6.40
N SER A 213 -26.91 2.63 -5.94
CA SER A 213 -26.17 3.65 -6.71
C SER A 213 -25.16 4.44 -5.89
N ILE A 214 -24.10 4.86 -6.56
CA ILE A 214 -23.22 5.96 -6.14
C ILE A 214 -23.31 7.05 -7.21
N VAL A 215 -23.35 8.30 -6.76
CA VAL A 215 -23.22 9.47 -7.65
C VAL A 215 -21.83 10.06 -7.50
N VAL A 216 -21.15 10.29 -8.62
CA VAL A 216 -19.82 10.93 -8.68
C VAL A 216 -19.99 12.34 -9.25
N LEU A 217 -19.63 13.32 -8.44
CA LEU A 217 -19.58 14.73 -8.82
C LEU A 217 -18.18 15.05 -9.38
N PRO A 218 -18.11 15.74 -10.53
CA PRO A 218 -16.85 16.17 -11.12
C PRO A 218 -16.27 17.36 -10.36
N ASP A 219 -15.17 17.89 -10.87
CA ASP A 219 -14.56 19.13 -10.41
C ASP A 219 -15.51 20.33 -10.57
N THR A 220 -15.86 20.98 -9.46
CA THR A 220 -16.92 22.00 -9.39
C THR A 220 -16.41 23.43 -9.26
N GLN A 221 -15.09 23.63 -9.39
CA GLN A 221 -14.41 24.90 -9.18
C GLN A 221 -15.05 26.08 -9.91
N ASN A 222 -15.46 25.88 -11.16
CA ASN A 222 -16.07 26.94 -11.97
C ASN A 222 -17.48 27.31 -11.49
N TYR A 223 -18.20 26.38 -10.85
CA TYR A 223 -19.55 26.64 -10.31
C TYR A 223 -19.54 27.51 -9.05
N THR A 224 -18.40 27.62 -8.37
CA THR A 224 -18.26 28.48 -7.18
C THR A 224 -17.69 29.86 -7.51
N ARG A 225 -17.10 30.05 -8.70
CA ARG A 225 -16.38 31.27 -9.10
C ARG A 225 -17.25 32.53 -9.13
N TYR A 226 -18.53 32.41 -9.45
CA TYR A 226 -19.43 33.55 -9.64
C TYR A 226 -20.22 33.87 -8.36
N SER A 227 -19.64 34.73 -7.51
CA SER A 227 -20.17 35.12 -6.19
C SER A 227 -21.47 35.93 -6.19
N SER A 228 -21.95 36.36 -7.35
CA SER A 228 -23.16 37.20 -7.50
C SER A 228 -24.46 36.39 -7.59
N VAL A 229 -24.38 35.05 -7.62
CA VAL A 229 -25.53 34.17 -7.84
C VAL A 229 -25.86 33.41 -6.54
N THR A 230 -27.10 33.52 -6.08
CA THR A 230 -27.58 32.85 -4.85
C THR A 230 -27.77 31.34 -5.03
N GLU A 231 -28.01 30.87 -6.25
CA GLU A 231 -28.19 29.46 -6.59
C GLU A 231 -27.36 29.07 -7.82
N THR A 232 -26.19 28.47 -7.57
CA THR A 232 -25.23 28.06 -8.61
C THR A 232 -25.58 26.70 -9.22
N THR A 233 -24.94 26.34 -10.34
CA THR A 233 -25.02 24.99 -10.92
C THR A 233 -24.72 23.89 -9.89
N TYR A 234 -23.80 24.16 -8.96
CA TYR A 234 -23.45 23.24 -7.89
C TYR A 234 -24.64 22.94 -6.96
N HIS A 235 -25.41 23.96 -6.60
CA HIS A 235 -26.65 23.79 -5.82
C HIS A 235 -27.68 22.95 -6.59
N LYS A 236 -27.84 23.21 -7.89
CA LYS A 236 -28.77 22.48 -8.76
C LYS A 236 -28.41 21.00 -8.86
N GLN A 237 -27.13 20.64 -8.88
CA GLN A 237 -26.71 19.23 -8.83
C GLN A 237 -27.19 18.56 -7.55
N MET A 238 -26.98 19.20 -6.40
CA MET A 238 -27.39 18.66 -5.10
C MET A 238 -28.91 18.51 -4.99
N GLN A 239 -29.66 19.53 -5.42
CA GLN A 239 -31.13 19.48 -5.44
C GLN A 239 -31.66 18.39 -6.37
N TRP A 240 -31.05 18.24 -7.55
CA TRP A 240 -31.42 17.20 -8.49
C TRP A 240 -31.18 15.80 -7.92
N ILE A 241 -30.04 15.59 -7.24
CA ILE A 241 -29.77 14.33 -6.54
C ILE A 241 -30.83 14.08 -5.47
N VAL A 242 -31.15 15.06 -4.64
CA VAL A 242 -32.19 14.93 -3.60
C VAL A 242 -33.55 14.56 -4.21
N LYS A 243 -33.93 15.18 -5.33
CA LYS A 243 -35.19 14.91 -6.03
C LYS A 243 -35.26 13.52 -6.64
N ASN A 244 -34.12 12.98 -7.11
CA ASN A 244 -34.06 11.72 -7.84
C ASN A 244 -33.56 10.53 -7.01
N LYS A 245 -33.19 10.73 -5.75
CA LYS A 245 -32.76 9.64 -4.85
C LYS A 245 -33.86 8.59 -4.73
N ASN A 246 -33.47 7.31 -4.75
CA ASN A 246 -34.38 6.16 -4.63
C ASN A 246 -35.48 6.10 -5.71
N THR A 247 -35.23 6.69 -6.88
CA THR A 247 -36.07 6.53 -8.07
C THR A 247 -35.44 5.51 -9.01
N LYS A 248 -36.12 5.16 -10.12
CA LYS A 248 -35.52 4.34 -11.20
C LYS A 248 -34.23 4.95 -11.78
N THR A 249 -34.01 6.25 -11.64
CA THR A 249 -32.79 6.92 -12.12
C THR A 249 -31.60 6.73 -11.17
N ILE A 250 -31.87 6.74 -9.86
CA ILE A 250 -30.85 6.55 -8.81
C ILE A 250 -31.42 5.56 -7.79
N PRO A 251 -31.47 4.26 -8.12
CA PRO A 251 -32.00 3.26 -7.21
C PRO A 251 -31.09 3.17 -5.98
N ASN A 252 -31.69 3.10 -4.78
CA ASN A 252 -31.03 2.88 -3.47
C ASN A 252 -29.68 3.63 -3.35
N LEU A 253 -29.74 4.96 -3.33
CA LEU A 253 -28.55 5.81 -3.30
C LEU A 253 -27.76 5.57 -2.01
N LYS A 254 -26.53 5.06 -2.13
CA LYS A 254 -25.64 4.81 -0.99
C LYS A 254 -24.81 6.02 -0.63
N MET A 255 -24.26 6.71 -1.64
CA MET A 255 -23.33 7.81 -1.38
C MET A 255 -23.16 8.74 -2.59
N VAL A 256 -22.79 10.00 -2.31
CA VAL A 256 -22.31 10.97 -3.31
C VAL A 256 -20.82 11.23 -3.08
N LEU A 257 -19.98 11.06 -4.10
CA LEU A 257 -18.53 11.25 -4.03
C LEU A 257 -18.12 12.45 -4.87
N HIS A 258 -17.40 13.41 -4.29
CA HIS A 258 -16.93 14.61 -4.98
C HIS A 258 -15.42 14.52 -5.26
N MET A 259 -15.02 14.64 -6.53
CA MET A 259 -13.67 14.33 -7.01
C MET A 259 -12.62 15.43 -6.81
N GLY A 260 -12.97 16.54 -6.16
CA GLY A 260 -12.01 17.59 -5.83
C GLY A 260 -12.25 18.86 -6.62
N ASP A 261 -11.33 19.82 -6.46
CA ASP A 261 -11.45 21.17 -6.98
C ASP A 261 -12.84 21.76 -6.66
N ILE A 262 -13.11 21.82 -5.37
CA ILE A 262 -14.37 22.31 -4.80
C ILE A 262 -14.49 23.81 -5.07
N THR A 263 -13.36 24.51 -5.05
CA THR A 263 -13.23 25.94 -5.26
C THR A 263 -12.28 26.25 -6.41
N ASN A 264 -12.40 27.44 -7.03
CA ASN A 264 -11.47 27.85 -8.09
C ASN A 264 -10.21 28.56 -7.58
N ASP A 265 -10.31 29.34 -6.52
CA ASP A 265 -9.25 30.20 -6.03
C ASP A 265 -9.09 30.12 -4.50
N ASN A 266 -9.66 29.08 -3.86
CA ASN A 266 -9.58 28.85 -2.42
C ASN A 266 -10.05 30.07 -1.58
N THR A 267 -11.09 30.79 -2.04
CA THR A 267 -11.63 31.97 -1.35
C THR A 267 -12.78 31.61 -0.41
N ASP A 268 -12.95 32.36 0.67
CA ASP A 268 -14.05 32.13 1.63
C ASP A 268 -15.44 32.16 0.99
N VAL A 269 -15.64 33.00 -0.03
CA VAL A 269 -16.93 33.08 -0.75
C VAL A 269 -17.22 31.78 -1.51
N GLN A 270 -16.23 31.23 -2.21
CA GLN A 270 -16.37 29.98 -2.94
C GLN A 270 -16.63 28.80 -2.00
N TRP A 271 -15.92 28.75 -0.87
CA TRP A 271 -16.13 27.71 0.14
C TRP A 271 -17.51 27.79 0.80
N LYS A 272 -18.04 29.01 1.06
CA LYS A 272 -19.41 29.19 1.55
C LYS A 272 -20.44 28.62 0.57
N ILE A 273 -20.28 28.90 -0.73
CA ILE A 273 -21.14 28.37 -1.80
C ILE A 273 -21.08 26.84 -1.81
N ALA A 274 -19.88 26.26 -1.79
CA ALA A 274 -19.71 24.80 -1.78
C ALA A 274 -20.34 24.14 -0.55
N LYS A 275 -20.14 24.73 0.63
CA LYS A 275 -20.74 24.24 1.87
C LYS A 275 -22.27 24.31 1.81
N GLN A 276 -22.83 25.42 1.33
CA GLN A 276 -24.28 25.58 1.18
C GLN A 276 -24.87 24.53 0.23
N ALA A 277 -24.18 24.21 -0.87
CA ALA A 277 -24.58 23.13 -1.76
C ALA A 277 -24.57 21.77 -1.03
N HIS A 278 -23.49 21.41 -0.33
CA HIS A 278 -23.41 20.15 0.42
C HIS A 278 -24.40 20.05 1.59
N ASP A 279 -24.76 21.18 2.21
CA ASP A 279 -25.77 21.23 3.26
C ASP A 279 -27.15 20.77 2.74
N ILE A 280 -27.42 20.85 1.43
CA ILE A 280 -28.64 20.30 0.82
C ILE A 280 -28.67 18.77 0.93
N LEU A 281 -27.57 18.09 0.61
CA LEU A 281 -27.45 16.63 0.78
C LEU A 281 -27.54 16.25 2.26
N LYS A 282 -26.85 16.99 3.13
CA LYS A 282 -26.85 16.76 4.57
C LYS A 282 -28.26 16.86 5.16
N LYS A 283 -29.02 17.92 4.83
CA LYS A 283 -30.41 18.11 5.28
C LYS A 283 -31.32 16.99 4.77
N ALA A 284 -31.05 16.45 3.59
CA ALA A 284 -31.77 15.32 3.01
C ALA A 284 -31.30 13.94 3.52
N ASN A 285 -30.38 13.90 4.48
CA ASN A 285 -29.75 12.70 5.04
C ASN A 285 -29.11 11.79 3.98
N ILE A 286 -28.49 12.39 2.96
CA ILE A 286 -27.75 11.68 1.91
C ILE A 286 -26.27 11.64 2.29
N PRO A 287 -25.65 10.46 2.43
CA PRO A 287 -24.21 10.36 2.69
C PRO A 287 -23.40 10.94 1.54
N PHE A 288 -22.33 11.66 1.86
CA PHE A 288 -21.37 12.14 0.87
C PHE A 288 -19.95 12.19 1.40
N ALA A 289 -18.98 12.20 0.51
CA ALA A 289 -17.60 12.50 0.85
C ALA A 289 -16.95 13.37 -0.21
N VAL A 290 -16.00 14.19 0.24
CA VAL A 290 -15.38 15.24 -0.57
C VAL A 290 -13.88 15.06 -0.52
N VAL A 291 -13.24 15.06 -1.69
CA VAL A 291 -11.79 15.08 -1.82
C VAL A 291 -11.34 16.52 -2.07
N ASN A 292 -10.14 16.91 -1.62
CA ASN A 292 -9.51 18.17 -2.01
C ASN A 292 -8.83 18.06 -3.38
N GLY A 293 -8.99 19.07 -4.23
CA GLY A 293 -8.19 19.22 -5.45
C GLY A 293 -7.09 20.26 -5.36
N ASN A 294 -6.34 20.46 -6.45
CA ASN A 294 -5.25 21.42 -6.46
C ASN A 294 -5.75 22.87 -6.30
N HIS A 295 -6.90 23.24 -6.84
CA HIS A 295 -7.45 24.59 -6.68
C HIS A 295 -7.83 24.91 -5.22
N ASP A 296 -8.07 23.88 -4.41
CA ASP A 296 -8.40 24.01 -2.98
C ASP A 296 -7.18 24.33 -2.09
N TYR A 297 -5.97 24.40 -2.67
CA TYR A 297 -4.73 24.82 -2.00
C TYR A 297 -4.18 26.15 -2.53
N ARG A 298 -4.87 26.81 -3.49
CA ARG A 298 -4.36 28.02 -4.13
C ARG A 298 -4.12 29.16 -3.15
N VAL A 299 -3.08 29.95 -3.45
CA VAL A 299 -2.74 31.22 -2.81
C VAL A 299 -2.47 32.28 -3.87
N LYS A 300 -2.36 33.55 -3.50
CA LYS A 300 -2.02 34.62 -4.45
C LYS A 300 -0.68 34.30 -5.12
N GLY A 301 -0.69 34.13 -6.44
CA GLY A 301 0.51 33.85 -7.23
C GLY A 301 0.75 32.38 -7.60
N GLY A 302 -0.10 31.43 -7.18
CA GLY A 302 0.03 30.03 -7.60
C GLY A 302 -0.62 29.01 -6.67
N LEU A 303 -0.09 27.79 -6.68
CA LEU A 303 -0.47 26.74 -5.73
C LEU A 303 0.22 26.97 -4.37
N GLY A 304 -0.50 26.77 -3.27
CA GLY A 304 0.06 26.75 -1.92
C GLY A 304 0.32 25.34 -1.40
N SER A 305 0.73 25.24 -0.14
CA SER A 305 0.91 23.96 0.57
C SER A 305 -0.42 23.35 1.01
N ARG A 306 -0.41 22.16 1.62
CA ARG A 306 -1.64 21.54 2.12
C ARG A 306 -2.34 22.36 3.22
N SER A 307 -1.56 23.08 4.03
CA SER A 307 -2.07 23.90 5.13
C SER A 307 -2.76 25.19 4.68
N THR A 308 -2.65 25.58 3.40
CA THR A 308 -3.35 26.76 2.87
C THR A 308 -4.82 26.47 2.56
N SER A 309 -5.22 25.19 2.50
CA SER A 309 -6.60 24.83 2.21
C SER A 309 -7.53 25.26 3.35
N LYS A 310 -8.68 25.84 2.97
CA LYS A 310 -9.74 26.18 3.93
C LYS A 310 -10.72 25.04 4.18
N PHE A 311 -10.45 23.83 3.68
CA PHE A 311 -11.34 22.68 3.84
C PHE A 311 -11.73 22.42 5.30
N GLU A 312 -10.76 22.44 6.23
CA GLU A 312 -11.02 22.23 7.67
C GLU A 312 -11.92 23.31 8.29
N THR A 313 -11.96 24.50 7.72
CA THR A 313 -12.84 25.59 8.18
C THR A 313 -14.30 25.33 7.79
N TYR A 314 -14.54 24.79 6.61
CA TYR A 314 -15.90 24.64 6.03
C TYR A 314 -16.46 23.22 6.14
N PHE A 315 -15.58 22.23 6.21
CA PHE A 315 -15.83 20.81 6.41
C PHE A 315 -14.97 20.28 7.58
N PRO A 316 -15.07 20.87 8.79
CA PRO A 316 -14.33 20.37 9.95
C PRO A 316 -14.72 18.93 10.29
N GLU A 317 -13.87 18.23 11.04
CA GLU A 317 -14.18 16.86 11.48
C GLU A 317 -15.53 16.79 12.23
N SER A 318 -15.87 17.80 13.03
CA SER A 318 -17.17 17.89 13.71
C SER A 318 -18.36 17.90 12.76
N TYR A 319 -18.21 18.47 11.55
CA TYR A 319 -19.20 18.43 10.49
C TYR A 319 -19.21 17.05 9.81
N LEU A 320 -18.04 16.53 9.43
CA LEU A 320 -17.90 15.26 8.71
C LEU A 320 -18.38 14.05 9.52
N LYS A 321 -18.17 14.06 10.85
CA LYS A 321 -18.68 13.05 11.79
C LYS A 321 -20.20 12.90 11.77
N THR A 322 -20.93 13.93 11.36
CA THR A 322 -22.40 13.88 11.27
C THR A 322 -22.91 13.25 9.98
N ILE A 323 -22.02 12.97 9.03
CA ILE A 323 -22.37 12.32 7.78
C ILE A 323 -22.45 10.81 8.01
N LYS A 324 -23.60 10.22 7.66
CA LYS A 324 -23.86 8.79 7.83
C LYS A 324 -22.75 7.95 7.16
N GLY A 325 -22.27 6.96 7.89
CA GLY A 325 -21.19 6.07 7.45
C GLY A 325 -19.78 6.57 7.77
N TYR A 326 -19.59 7.76 8.32
CA TYR A 326 -18.26 8.26 8.71
C TYR A 326 -17.52 7.26 9.61
N GLY A 327 -16.33 6.84 9.18
CA GLY A 327 -15.47 5.93 9.93
C GLY A 327 -14.28 6.64 10.61
N GLY A 328 -13.79 7.73 10.02
CA GLY A 328 -12.66 8.47 10.58
C GLY A 328 -11.95 9.35 9.57
N ILE A 329 -10.96 10.08 10.08
CA ILE A 329 -10.13 11.02 9.32
C ILE A 329 -8.66 10.87 9.69
N TYR A 330 -7.77 11.10 8.73
CA TYR A 330 -6.33 11.14 8.90
C TYR A 330 -5.75 12.40 8.26
N ALA A 331 -4.84 13.04 9.00
CA ALA A 331 -4.21 14.30 8.61
C ALA A 331 -5.25 15.32 8.08
N LYS A 332 -6.42 15.36 8.73
CA LYS A 332 -7.49 16.35 8.62
C LYS A 332 -8.26 16.44 7.29
N HIS A 333 -7.85 15.73 6.24
CA HIS A 333 -8.52 15.76 4.91
C HIS A 333 -8.73 14.37 4.30
N ASN A 334 -8.07 13.32 4.82
CA ASN A 334 -8.20 11.96 4.29
C ASN A 334 -9.24 11.23 5.11
N THR A 335 -10.38 10.89 4.53
CA THR A 335 -11.52 10.34 5.27
C THR A 335 -11.85 8.94 4.78
N TYR A 336 -12.53 8.16 5.62
CA TYR A 336 -13.15 6.93 5.16
C TYR A 336 -14.58 6.80 5.65
N TYR A 337 -15.40 6.13 4.83
CA TYR A 337 -16.81 5.92 5.08
C TYR A 337 -17.18 4.47 4.83
N ASN A 338 -18.06 3.93 5.66
CA ASN A 338 -18.57 2.57 5.56
C ASN A 338 -20.05 2.58 5.20
N PHE A 339 -20.47 1.64 4.36
CA PHE A 339 -21.88 1.38 4.13
C PHE A 339 -22.11 -0.08 3.75
N LYS A 340 -23.37 -0.52 3.91
CA LYS A 340 -23.83 -1.84 3.49
C LYS A 340 -24.72 -1.74 2.25
N ALA A 341 -24.49 -2.63 1.30
CA ALA A 341 -25.35 -2.80 0.13
C ALA A 341 -25.50 -4.31 -0.15
N GLY A 342 -26.74 -4.79 -0.13
CA GLY A 342 -26.99 -6.23 -0.08
C GLY A 342 -26.32 -6.89 1.12
N ASN A 343 -25.73 -8.05 0.89
CA ASN A 343 -24.96 -8.80 1.90
C ASN A 343 -23.47 -8.44 1.95
N GLN A 344 -23.07 -7.33 1.32
CA GLN A 344 -21.68 -6.88 1.30
C GLN A 344 -21.50 -5.58 2.08
N GLU A 345 -20.34 -5.46 2.72
CA GLU A 345 -19.86 -4.22 3.32
C GLU A 345 -18.85 -3.53 2.42
N TYR A 346 -18.89 -2.21 2.39
CA TYR A 346 -18.03 -1.38 1.57
C TYR A 346 -17.31 -0.35 2.41
N ILE A 347 -16.07 -0.05 2.02
CA ILE A 347 -15.28 1.07 2.55
C ILE A 347 -14.90 2.01 1.41
N ILE A 348 -15.27 3.28 1.54
CA ILE A 348 -14.80 4.36 0.68
C ILE A 348 -13.57 4.98 1.34
N LEU A 349 -12.47 5.07 0.60
CA LEU A 349 -11.26 5.81 0.99
C LEU A 349 -11.15 7.10 0.19
N ASN A 350 -11.32 8.23 0.84
CA ASN A 350 -11.16 9.55 0.26
C ASN A 350 -9.77 10.09 0.61
N LEU A 351 -8.88 10.12 -0.38
CA LEU A 351 -7.49 10.52 -0.20
C LEU A 351 -7.20 11.86 -0.88
N GLU A 352 -6.41 12.69 -0.21
CA GLU A 352 -5.96 14.02 -0.66
C GLU A 352 -5.38 14.02 -2.09
N TYR A 353 -5.39 15.18 -2.76
CA TYR A 353 -4.72 15.35 -4.05
C TYR A 353 -3.24 14.95 -3.95
N TYR A 354 -2.83 13.97 -4.75
CA TYR A 354 -1.53 13.30 -4.67
C TYR A 354 -1.21 12.83 -3.24
N PRO A 355 -1.78 11.69 -2.79
CA PRO A 355 -1.64 11.23 -1.42
C PRO A 355 -0.18 11.10 -0.99
N ARG A 356 0.18 11.63 0.19
CA ARG A 356 1.52 11.43 0.75
C ARG A 356 1.79 9.96 1.03
N GLN A 357 3.07 9.56 1.05
CA GLN A 357 3.42 8.18 1.41
C GLN A 357 2.86 7.78 2.78
N GLN A 358 2.90 8.68 3.77
CA GLN A 358 2.31 8.42 5.10
C GLN A 358 0.79 8.19 5.05
N THR A 359 0.08 8.87 4.14
CA THR A 359 -1.36 8.71 3.93
C THR A 359 -1.65 7.33 3.33
N LEU A 360 -0.84 6.90 2.36
CA LEU A 360 -0.94 5.55 1.79
C LEU A 360 -0.62 4.46 2.82
N CYS A 361 0.39 4.69 3.68
CA CYS A 361 0.69 3.79 4.79
C CYS A 361 -0.47 3.70 5.79
N TRP A 362 -1.08 4.83 6.16
CA TRP A 362 -2.27 4.84 7.00
C TRP A 362 -3.43 4.06 6.37
N ALA A 363 -3.71 4.29 5.08
CA ALA A 363 -4.78 3.59 4.37
C ALA A 363 -4.51 2.07 4.29
N ASN A 364 -3.27 1.67 4.01
CA ASN A 364 -2.85 0.26 4.04
C ASN A 364 -3.11 -0.37 5.41
N SER A 365 -2.73 0.29 6.50
CA SER A 365 -2.94 -0.20 7.85
C SER A 365 -4.42 -0.25 8.23
N LEU A 366 -5.20 0.75 7.83
CA LEU A 366 -6.65 0.80 8.06
C LEU A 366 -7.37 -0.38 7.42
N LEU A 367 -7.02 -0.73 6.18
CA LEU A 367 -7.63 -1.80 5.41
C LEU A 367 -7.25 -3.21 5.88
N GLN A 368 -6.17 -3.33 6.65
CA GLN A 368 -5.69 -4.60 7.21
C GLN A 368 -6.26 -4.89 8.60
N LYS A 369 -6.97 -3.95 9.22
CA LYS A 369 -7.64 -4.19 10.50
C LYS A 369 -8.75 -5.26 10.35
N PRO A 370 -8.94 -6.16 11.33
CA PRO A 370 -9.96 -7.23 11.25
C PRO A 370 -11.35 -6.73 10.87
N GLU A 371 -11.78 -5.60 11.42
CA GLU A 371 -13.10 -4.99 11.17
C GLU A 371 -13.26 -4.39 9.75
N ASN A 372 -12.17 -4.24 8.99
CA ASN A 372 -12.19 -3.73 7.62
C ASN A 372 -11.74 -4.77 6.59
N ALA A 373 -11.17 -5.88 7.05
CA ALA A 373 -10.58 -6.90 6.18
C ALA A 373 -11.58 -7.47 5.18
N ASN A 374 -12.87 -7.56 5.53
CA ASN A 374 -13.87 -8.16 4.65
C ASN A 374 -14.63 -7.16 3.76
N LYS A 375 -14.33 -5.86 3.87
CA LYS A 375 -15.06 -4.80 3.15
C LYS A 375 -14.55 -4.65 1.72
N LYS A 376 -15.42 -4.46 0.74
CA LYS A 376 -15.02 -4.11 -0.64
C LYS A 376 -14.53 -2.66 -0.68
N ILE A 377 -13.45 -2.36 -1.39
CA ILE A 377 -12.78 -1.05 -1.34
C ILE A 377 -13.08 -0.24 -2.60
N ILE A 378 -13.47 1.01 -2.40
CA ILE A 378 -13.56 2.04 -3.44
C ILE A 378 -12.68 3.21 -3.00
N MET A 379 -11.71 3.57 -3.82
CA MET A 379 -10.85 4.73 -3.57
C MET A 379 -11.35 5.94 -4.36
N ALA A 380 -11.31 7.12 -3.76
CA ALA A 380 -11.47 8.40 -4.42
C ALA A 380 -10.23 9.28 -4.13
N THR A 381 -9.63 9.83 -5.18
CA THR A 381 -8.58 10.86 -5.07
C THR A 381 -8.66 11.81 -6.26
N HIS A 382 -8.22 13.05 -6.10
CA HIS A 382 -8.40 14.04 -7.15
C HIS A 382 -7.63 13.71 -8.43
N ALA A 383 -6.39 13.22 -8.34
CA ALA A 383 -5.57 12.88 -9.51
C ALA A 383 -5.08 11.43 -9.46
N ASN A 384 -5.45 10.65 -10.49
CA ASN A 384 -5.04 9.25 -10.61
C ASN A 384 -4.72 8.84 -12.06
N ILE A 385 -5.68 8.88 -12.99
CA ILE A 385 -5.46 8.52 -14.41
C ILE A 385 -5.57 9.72 -15.35
N GLY A 386 -4.83 9.67 -16.46
CA GLY A 386 -4.85 10.69 -17.53
C GLY A 386 -5.70 10.27 -18.74
N ARG A 387 -5.73 11.11 -19.79
CA ARG A 387 -6.40 10.84 -21.07
C ARG A 387 -5.65 9.84 -21.93
N LYS A 388 -6.38 9.11 -22.78
CA LYS A 388 -5.85 8.04 -23.65
C LYS A 388 -4.81 8.51 -24.69
N ASP A 389 -4.79 9.80 -25.01
CA ASP A 389 -3.99 10.45 -26.06
C ASP A 389 -3.00 11.51 -25.54
N ASP A 390 -2.67 11.49 -24.24
CA ASP A 390 -1.70 12.42 -23.67
C ASP A 390 -0.33 12.28 -24.36
N LYS A 391 0.18 13.39 -24.92
CA LYS A 391 1.41 13.48 -25.74
C LYS A 391 2.69 13.15 -24.96
N THR A 392 2.57 12.69 -23.72
CA THR A 392 3.65 12.36 -22.77
C THR A 392 4.25 10.95 -22.97
N LYS A 393 3.76 10.13 -23.91
CA LYS A 393 4.28 8.77 -24.22
C LYS A 393 4.36 7.80 -23.01
N ILE A 394 3.70 8.09 -21.89
CA ILE A 394 3.55 7.16 -20.75
C ILE A 394 2.07 6.77 -20.66
N PRO A 395 1.73 5.47 -20.59
CA PRO A 395 0.34 5.02 -20.61
C PRO A 395 -0.43 5.41 -19.33
N ASN A 396 -1.36 6.36 -19.47
CA ASN A 396 -2.60 6.57 -18.70
C ASN A 396 -2.51 6.68 -17.16
N TYR A 397 -1.48 7.33 -16.61
CA TYR A 397 -1.48 7.81 -15.22
C TYR A 397 -1.17 9.31 -15.16
N THR A 398 -1.80 10.03 -14.23
CA THR A 398 -1.49 11.46 -14.07
C THR A 398 -0.07 11.64 -13.55
N GLY A 399 0.67 12.49 -14.25
CA GLY A 399 1.95 13.01 -13.81
C GLY A 399 2.18 14.35 -14.49
N HIS A 400 2.30 15.43 -13.73
CA HIS A 400 2.70 16.71 -14.31
C HIS A 400 4.17 16.64 -14.74
N SER A 401 4.45 16.92 -16.02
CA SER A 401 5.82 17.01 -16.56
C SER A 401 6.54 18.29 -16.13
N LYS A 402 5.79 19.31 -15.71
CA LYS A 402 6.28 20.54 -15.09
C LYS A 402 5.94 20.50 -13.61
N LEU A 403 6.96 20.28 -12.79
CA LEU A 403 6.90 19.91 -11.39
C LEU A 403 6.58 21.06 -10.44
N GLU A 404 6.00 22.14 -10.98
CA GLU A 404 6.04 23.45 -10.35
C GLU A 404 4.96 23.68 -9.29
N PHE A 405 4.02 22.73 -9.14
CA PHE A 405 2.80 22.91 -8.35
C PHE A 405 2.22 21.58 -7.85
N VAL A 406 3.00 20.70 -7.22
CA VAL A 406 2.45 19.47 -6.62
C VAL A 406 2.86 19.40 -5.15
N PRO A 407 1.92 19.44 -4.18
CA PRO A 407 2.29 19.26 -2.78
C PRO A 407 2.81 17.82 -2.60
N ASN A 408 4.12 17.67 -2.40
CA ASN A 408 4.88 16.44 -2.07
C ASN A 408 4.01 15.19 -1.82
N GLY A 409 3.74 14.39 -2.85
CA GLY A 409 2.88 13.20 -2.74
C GLY A 409 2.94 12.29 -3.96
N ALA A 410 2.36 11.10 -3.84
CA ALA A 410 2.40 10.05 -4.84
C ALA A 410 1.53 10.40 -6.06
N LYS A 411 2.12 10.33 -7.25
CA LYS A 411 1.45 10.45 -8.56
C LYS A 411 0.54 9.25 -8.83
N GLY A 412 -0.30 9.29 -9.86
CA GLY A 412 -1.23 8.20 -10.16
C GLY A 412 -0.57 6.82 -10.30
N GLN A 413 0.56 6.75 -11.01
CA GLN A 413 1.32 5.50 -11.16
C GLN A 413 1.93 5.03 -9.83
N GLU A 414 2.33 5.98 -8.98
CA GLU A 414 2.88 5.70 -7.66
C GLU A 414 1.79 5.20 -6.71
N VAL A 415 0.62 5.84 -6.69
CA VAL A 415 -0.58 5.35 -5.98
C VAL A 415 -0.92 3.93 -6.44
N TRP A 416 -0.86 3.65 -7.74
CA TRP A 416 -1.04 2.31 -8.27
C TRP A 416 -0.05 1.30 -7.69
N HIS A 417 1.25 1.62 -7.73
CA HIS A 417 2.30 0.72 -7.25
C HIS A 417 2.33 0.56 -5.72
N TYR A 418 2.08 1.64 -4.98
CA TYR A 418 2.25 1.71 -3.52
C TYR A 418 0.97 1.30 -2.77
N PHE A 419 -0.20 1.35 -3.43
CA PHE A 419 -1.48 1.18 -2.77
C PHE A 419 -2.49 0.33 -3.55
N THR A 420 -3.11 0.86 -4.61
CA THR A 420 -4.38 0.28 -5.12
C THR A 420 -4.25 -1.14 -5.65
N ARG A 421 -3.13 -1.48 -6.30
CA ARG A 421 -2.91 -2.84 -6.85
C ARG A 421 -2.64 -3.92 -5.80
N ARG A 422 -2.42 -3.53 -4.53
CA ARG A 422 -1.95 -4.43 -3.46
C ARG A 422 -3.08 -5.15 -2.73
N HIS A 423 -4.31 -4.70 -2.89
CA HIS A 423 -5.48 -5.21 -2.15
C HIS A 423 -6.40 -6.04 -3.06
N SER A 424 -6.69 -7.29 -2.67
CA SER A 424 -7.53 -8.21 -3.45
C SER A 424 -8.99 -7.77 -3.59
N ASN A 425 -9.48 -6.98 -2.63
CA ASN A 425 -10.84 -6.46 -2.53
C ASN A 425 -10.96 -5.00 -3.01
N MET A 426 -9.92 -4.45 -3.66
CA MET A 426 -10.00 -3.17 -4.37
C MET A 426 -10.85 -3.35 -5.64
N LEU A 427 -12.00 -2.67 -5.68
CA LEU A 427 -12.91 -2.69 -6.82
C LEU A 427 -12.58 -1.61 -7.83
N MET A 428 -12.36 -0.39 -7.33
CA MET A 428 -12.19 0.77 -8.21
C MET A 428 -11.47 1.95 -7.55
N ALA A 429 -10.87 2.79 -8.40
CA ALA A 429 -10.32 4.09 -8.06
C ALA A 429 -10.97 5.19 -8.94
N LEU A 430 -11.57 6.19 -8.29
CA LEU A 430 -12.27 7.30 -8.92
C LEU A 430 -11.42 8.56 -8.84
N SER A 431 -11.35 9.34 -9.93
CA SER A 431 -10.61 10.60 -9.95
C SER A 431 -11.23 11.70 -10.83
N GLY A 432 -10.77 12.93 -10.62
CA GLY A 432 -11.08 14.14 -11.41
C GLY A 432 -9.78 14.75 -11.96
N HIS A 433 -9.59 16.06 -11.79
CA HIS A 433 -8.37 16.86 -12.13
C HIS A 433 -8.06 17.00 -13.61
N VAL A 434 -8.10 15.88 -14.35
CA VAL A 434 -7.85 15.86 -15.78
C VAL A 434 -9.18 15.96 -16.49
N GLY A 435 -9.50 17.14 -17.04
CA GLY A 435 -10.73 17.38 -17.79
C GLY A 435 -11.00 16.28 -18.79
N GLY A 436 -12.04 15.49 -18.64
CA GLY A 436 -12.10 14.23 -19.36
C GLY A 436 -13.10 13.25 -18.79
N SER A 437 -13.39 12.26 -19.62
CA SER A 437 -14.13 11.08 -19.24
C SER A 437 -13.36 9.87 -19.74
N GLU A 438 -12.69 9.17 -18.83
CA GLU A 438 -11.86 8.02 -19.16
C GLU A 438 -12.16 6.84 -18.25
N ARG A 439 -11.90 5.65 -18.77
CA ARG A 439 -11.96 4.40 -18.02
C ARG A 439 -10.84 3.48 -18.46
N ARG A 440 -10.24 2.78 -17.51
CA ARG A 440 -9.35 1.65 -17.77
C ARG A 440 -9.51 0.56 -16.71
N GLU A 441 -9.21 -0.67 -17.12
CA GLU A 441 -9.15 -1.84 -16.26
C GLU A 441 -7.68 -2.18 -16.02
N ASP A 442 -7.28 -2.34 -14.77
CA ASP A 442 -5.93 -2.78 -14.42
C ASP A 442 -5.97 -3.99 -13.48
N LYS A 443 -5.08 -4.96 -13.73
CA LYS A 443 -5.00 -6.18 -12.93
C LYS A 443 -4.10 -5.97 -11.72
N GLY A 444 -4.67 -6.12 -10.52
CA GLY A 444 -3.95 -6.09 -9.25
C GLY A 444 -3.04 -7.30 -9.03
N LEU A 445 -2.20 -7.25 -8.00
CA LEU A 445 -1.26 -8.32 -7.65
C LEU A 445 -1.94 -9.61 -7.18
N ASN A 446 -3.20 -9.51 -6.77
CA ASN A 446 -4.03 -10.67 -6.40
C ASN A 446 -4.85 -11.20 -7.58
N GLY A 447 -4.69 -10.63 -8.78
CA GLY A 447 -5.43 -11.01 -9.97
C GLY A 447 -6.82 -10.37 -10.10
N ASN A 448 -7.28 -9.63 -9.08
CA ASN A 448 -8.49 -8.82 -9.15
C ASN A 448 -8.35 -7.71 -10.19
N ILE A 449 -9.46 -7.37 -10.85
CA ILE A 449 -9.55 -6.21 -11.73
C ILE A 449 -9.91 -4.99 -10.90
N VAL A 450 -9.15 -3.91 -11.07
CA VAL A 450 -9.41 -2.60 -10.48
C VAL A 450 -9.85 -1.66 -11.58
N GLU A 451 -11.08 -1.18 -11.48
CA GLU A 451 -11.65 -0.20 -12.40
C GLU A 451 -11.14 1.20 -12.06
N GLN A 452 -10.52 1.89 -13.01
CA GLN A 452 -10.07 3.26 -12.80
C GLN A 452 -10.87 4.21 -13.69
N ILE A 453 -11.58 5.16 -13.07
CA ILE A 453 -12.57 6.00 -13.74
C ILE A 453 -12.26 7.47 -13.49
N LEU A 454 -12.06 8.21 -14.58
CA LEU A 454 -11.88 9.66 -14.60
C LEU A 454 -13.22 10.36 -14.90
N THR A 455 -13.58 11.33 -14.06
CA THR A 455 -14.83 12.09 -14.14
C THR A 455 -14.57 13.58 -13.91
N ASP A 456 -14.26 14.32 -14.97
CA ASP A 456 -14.10 15.77 -14.92
C ASP A 456 -14.71 16.46 -16.15
N TYR A 457 -15.71 17.32 -15.91
CA TYR A 457 -16.45 18.05 -16.96
C TYR A 457 -16.32 19.57 -16.83
N GLN A 458 -15.28 20.05 -16.13
CA GLN A 458 -15.14 21.46 -15.77
C GLN A 458 -14.98 22.41 -16.97
N PHE A 459 -14.52 21.89 -18.12
CA PHE A 459 -14.18 22.68 -19.31
C PHE A 459 -15.29 22.72 -20.37
N ASP A 460 -16.50 22.26 -20.04
CA ASP A 460 -17.63 22.43 -20.95
C ASP A 460 -17.99 23.91 -21.11
N ALA A 461 -18.10 24.34 -22.36
CA ALA A 461 -18.57 25.67 -22.73
C ALA A 461 -19.86 25.56 -23.56
N PRO A 462 -20.76 26.53 -23.48
CA PRO A 462 -21.92 26.59 -24.35
C PRO A 462 -21.50 26.71 -25.82
N CYS A 463 -22.26 26.07 -26.71
CA CYS A 463 -22.08 26.22 -28.15
C CYS A 463 -22.47 27.61 -28.62
N ALA A 464 -21.74 28.12 -29.61
CA ALA A 464 -22.10 29.35 -30.29
C ALA A 464 -23.52 29.21 -30.90
N GLN A 465 -24.38 30.21 -30.68
CA GLN A 465 -25.80 30.17 -31.06
C GLN A 465 -26.01 29.87 -32.55
N ASP A 466 -25.08 30.28 -33.42
CA ASP A 466 -25.10 30.06 -34.86
C ASP A 466 -24.54 28.69 -35.31
N LYS A 467 -24.03 27.88 -34.37
CA LYS A 467 -23.38 26.58 -34.63
C LYS A 467 -24.00 25.41 -33.87
N LEU A 468 -25.23 25.56 -33.36
CA LEU A 468 -25.94 24.53 -32.57
C LEU A 468 -25.96 23.15 -33.25
N SER A 469 -26.16 23.06 -34.57
CA SER A 469 -26.18 21.79 -35.31
C SER A 469 -24.80 21.13 -35.49
N GLN A 470 -23.71 21.86 -35.21
CA GLN A 470 -22.31 21.42 -35.41
C GLN A 470 -21.57 21.21 -34.07
N CYS A 471 -22.31 21.27 -32.95
CA CYS A 471 -21.83 21.23 -31.57
C CYS A 471 -21.20 19.88 -31.16
N THR A 472 -20.02 19.58 -31.73
CA THR A 472 -19.34 18.27 -31.60
C THR A 472 -17.86 18.38 -31.28
N ALA A 473 -17.27 19.59 -31.35
CA ALA A 473 -15.85 19.84 -31.09
C ALA A 473 -15.60 21.27 -30.56
N LYS A 474 -14.42 21.49 -29.94
CA LYS A 474 -13.98 22.76 -29.32
C LYS A 474 -14.11 24.01 -30.22
N ASN A 475 -14.00 23.83 -31.54
CA ASN A 475 -14.04 24.91 -32.52
C ASN A 475 -15.41 25.59 -32.64
N TYR A 476 -16.46 25.00 -32.05
CA TYR A 476 -17.84 25.52 -32.09
C TYR A 476 -18.29 26.07 -30.72
N CYS A 477 -17.36 26.19 -29.76
CA CYS A 477 -17.61 26.69 -28.42
C CYS A 477 -17.53 28.21 -28.33
N ALA A 478 -18.39 28.80 -27.49
CA ALA A 478 -18.26 30.19 -27.10
C ALA A 478 -16.93 30.39 -26.37
N HIS A 479 -16.08 31.27 -26.90
CA HIS A 479 -14.75 31.53 -26.34
C HIS A 479 -14.83 32.10 -24.92
N ASN A 480 -13.90 31.71 -24.05
CA ASN A 480 -13.71 32.21 -22.67
C ASN A 480 -14.86 31.92 -21.67
N THR A 481 -15.61 30.83 -21.87
CA THR A 481 -16.81 30.51 -21.05
C THR A 481 -16.77 29.11 -20.43
N ASP A 482 -15.58 28.58 -20.10
CA ASP A 482 -15.39 27.28 -19.41
C ASP A 482 -16.07 27.30 -18.03
N ALA A 483 -17.39 27.13 -18.02
CA ALA A 483 -18.26 27.28 -16.86
C ALA A 483 -18.72 25.92 -16.34
N GLY A 484 -18.53 24.86 -17.12
CA GLY A 484 -19.03 23.51 -16.88
C GLY A 484 -20.55 23.41 -17.10
N ASN A 485 -21.04 22.19 -17.37
CA ASN A 485 -22.43 21.95 -17.73
C ASN A 485 -23.23 21.16 -16.67
N GLY A 486 -22.84 21.24 -15.40
CA GLY A 486 -23.55 20.57 -14.30
C GLY A 486 -23.66 19.05 -14.46
N TRP A 487 -22.71 18.43 -15.14
CA TRP A 487 -22.69 16.97 -15.31
C TRP A 487 -22.42 16.27 -14.00
N LEU A 488 -23.07 15.14 -13.79
CA LEU A 488 -22.76 14.18 -12.74
C LEU A 488 -22.82 12.78 -13.33
N ARG A 489 -22.05 11.87 -12.74
CA ARG A 489 -21.99 10.48 -13.16
C ARG A 489 -22.68 9.60 -12.12
N ILE A 490 -23.45 8.61 -12.58
CA ILE A 490 -24.22 7.68 -11.76
C ILE A 490 -23.69 6.29 -12.05
N LEU A 491 -23.17 5.62 -11.03
CA LEU A 491 -22.78 4.22 -11.06
C LEU A 491 -23.91 3.44 -10.40
N THR A 492 -24.65 2.66 -11.19
CA THR A 492 -25.70 1.75 -10.72
C THR A 492 -25.13 0.34 -10.66
N PHE A 493 -25.04 -0.20 -9.46
CA PHE A 493 -24.54 -1.53 -9.16
C PHE A 493 -25.73 -2.48 -9.11
N ASP A 494 -25.68 -3.53 -9.93
CA ASP A 494 -26.71 -4.56 -10.01
C ASP A 494 -26.11 -5.92 -9.62
N PRO A 495 -26.30 -6.34 -8.35
CA PRO A 495 -25.84 -7.64 -7.87
C PRO A 495 -26.49 -8.83 -8.58
N LYS A 496 -27.68 -8.69 -9.18
CA LYS A 496 -28.35 -9.79 -9.91
C LYS A 496 -27.57 -10.18 -11.16
N THR A 497 -26.98 -9.19 -11.82
CA THR A 497 -26.25 -9.37 -13.08
C THR A 497 -24.73 -9.26 -12.94
N ASN A 498 -24.23 -8.94 -11.73
CA ASN A 498 -22.83 -8.60 -11.49
C ASN A 498 -22.32 -7.47 -12.40
N LYS A 499 -23.20 -6.51 -12.72
CA LYS A 499 -22.87 -5.37 -13.58
C LYS A 499 -22.91 -4.06 -12.83
N VAL A 500 -22.03 -3.16 -13.22
CA VAL A 500 -22.13 -1.73 -12.94
C VAL A 500 -22.48 -1.01 -14.23
N LYS A 501 -23.61 -0.31 -14.22
CA LYS A 501 -24.00 0.59 -15.28
C LYS A 501 -23.60 2.01 -14.94
N VAL A 502 -22.80 2.62 -15.80
CA VAL A 502 -22.38 4.02 -15.69
C VAL A 502 -23.22 4.84 -16.64
N THR A 503 -23.83 5.90 -16.10
CA THR A 503 -24.58 6.88 -16.89
C THR A 503 -24.18 8.29 -16.47
N THR A 504 -24.05 9.22 -17.41
CA THR A 504 -23.69 10.61 -17.11
C THR A 504 -24.83 11.53 -17.56
N LYS A 505 -25.20 12.49 -16.71
CA LYS A 505 -26.31 13.43 -16.94
C LYS A 505 -25.93 14.85 -16.56
N SER A 506 -26.33 15.81 -17.36
CA SER A 506 -26.28 17.23 -17.02
C SER A 506 -27.58 17.66 -16.33
N VAL A 507 -27.48 18.38 -15.22
CA VAL A 507 -28.64 18.94 -14.49
C VAL A 507 -29.14 20.26 -15.06
N ILE A 508 -28.45 20.82 -16.06
CA ILE A 508 -28.82 22.09 -16.72
C ILE A 508 -29.10 21.95 -18.22
N SER A 509 -29.01 20.74 -18.78
CA SER A 509 -29.41 20.46 -20.17
C SER A 509 -30.88 20.86 -20.41
N GLY A 510 -31.14 21.70 -21.41
CA GLY A 510 -32.47 22.26 -21.70
C GLY A 510 -32.94 23.35 -20.71
N SER A 511 -32.07 23.82 -19.80
CA SER A 511 -32.41 24.88 -18.84
C SER A 511 -32.33 26.26 -19.49
N LYS A 512 -33.50 26.82 -19.83
CA LYS A 512 -33.65 28.21 -20.30
C LYS A 512 -33.18 29.27 -19.29
N SER A 513 -32.98 28.91 -18.02
CA SER A 513 -32.87 29.87 -16.92
C SER A 513 -31.46 30.08 -16.38
N THR A 514 -30.45 29.33 -16.85
CA THR A 514 -29.13 29.39 -16.20
C THR A 514 -28.04 30.02 -17.07
N PHE A 515 -28.10 29.90 -18.42
CA PHE A 515 -27.08 30.51 -19.30
C PHE A 515 -27.55 30.95 -20.71
N SER A 516 -28.73 31.54 -20.88
CA SER A 516 -28.91 32.63 -21.85
C SER A 516 -30.16 33.43 -21.51
N LYS A 517 -30.13 34.75 -21.72
CA LYS A 517 -31.27 35.67 -21.51
C LYS A 517 -32.45 35.42 -22.47
N GLU A 518 -32.36 34.45 -23.39
CA GLU A 518 -33.20 34.39 -24.60
C GLU A 518 -33.92 33.05 -24.84
N GLY A 519 -33.84 32.08 -23.92
CA GLY A 519 -34.79 30.96 -23.89
C GLY A 519 -34.73 29.92 -25.02
N LYS A 520 -33.56 29.71 -25.67
CA LYS A 520 -33.30 28.58 -26.58
C LYS A 520 -32.46 27.49 -25.91
N ASP A 521 -32.64 26.22 -26.33
CA ASP A 521 -31.83 25.08 -25.86
C ASP A 521 -30.35 25.32 -26.17
N GLN A 522 -29.51 25.36 -25.14
CA GLN A 522 -28.07 25.53 -25.28
C GLN A 522 -27.41 24.16 -25.27
N LEU A 523 -26.85 23.75 -26.42
CA LEU A 523 -25.95 22.61 -26.48
C LEU A 523 -24.58 23.03 -25.94
N PHE A 524 -23.83 22.11 -25.37
CA PHE A 524 -22.47 22.34 -24.85
C PHE A 524 -21.47 21.58 -25.70
N CYS A 525 -20.26 22.11 -25.84
CA CYS A 525 -19.18 21.47 -26.56
C CYS A 525 -17.90 21.43 -25.72
N THR A 526 -17.06 20.47 -26.08
CA THR A 526 -15.76 20.22 -25.46
C THR A 526 -14.81 19.67 -26.52
N GLY A 527 -13.51 19.75 -26.25
CA GLY A 527 -12.47 19.09 -27.05
C GLY A 527 -11.94 17.80 -26.43
N TYR A 528 -12.50 17.35 -25.30
CA TYR A 528 -11.90 16.31 -24.46
C TYR A 528 -12.68 14.99 -24.42
N TYR A 529 -13.97 15.00 -24.79
CA TYR A 529 -14.86 13.84 -24.87
C TYR A 529 -16.03 14.16 -25.80
N ASN A 530 -16.84 13.16 -26.15
CA ASN A 530 -18.02 13.40 -26.96
C ASN A 530 -19.09 14.15 -26.18
N ALA A 531 -19.61 15.28 -26.68
CA ALA A 531 -20.61 16.06 -25.96
C ALA A 531 -22.01 15.38 -25.89
N LYS A 532 -22.27 14.33 -26.68
CA LYS A 532 -23.57 13.63 -26.70
C LYS A 532 -23.71 12.72 -25.48
N PRO A 533 -24.72 12.89 -24.60
CA PRO A 533 -24.90 12.06 -23.41
C PRO A 533 -25.15 10.57 -23.68
N SER A 534 -25.50 10.20 -24.92
CA SER A 534 -25.69 8.81 -25.35
C SER A 534 -24.41 8.13 -25.84
N HIS A 535 -23.29 8.86 -25.95
CA HIS A 535 -22.03 8.30 -26.39
C HIS A 535 -21.44 7.36 -25.33
N ALA A 536 -20.57 6.42 -25.76
CA ALA A 536 -19.94 5.44 -24.91
C ALA A 536 -19.04 6.05 -23.80
N ASP A 537 -18.58 7.29 -23.97
CA ASP A 537 -17.87 8.02 -22.89
C ASP A 537 -18.77 8.26 -21.67
N HIS A 538 -20.08 8.37 -21.89
CA HIS A 538 -21.06 8.74 -20.86
C HIS A 538 -21.95 7.58 -20.43
N GLN A 539 -22.02 6.52 -21.22
CA GLN A 539 -22.90 5.37 -21.01
C GLN A 539 -22.15 4.07 -21.31
N TYR A 540 -21.86 3.28 -20.29
CA TYR A 540 -21.19 1.99 -20.45
C TYR A 540 -21.50 1.06 -19.27
N GLU A 541 -21.19 -0.22 -19.45
CA GLU A 541 -21.32 -1.24 -18.41
C GLU A 541 -20.01 -2.00 -18.23
N PHE A 542 -19.78 -2.47 -17.01
CA PHE A 542 -18.68 -3.38 -16.70
C PHE A 542 -19.06 -4.36 -15.61
N THR A 543 -18.27 -5.41 -15.44
CA THR A 543 -18.57 -6.50 -14.51
C THR A 543 -17.77 -6.34 -13.23
N LEU A 544 -18.43 -6.51 -12.09
CA LEU A 544 -17.80 -6.63 -10.78
C LEU A 544 -18.48 -7.75 -9.99
N ASP A 545 -17.70 -8.45 -9.18
CA ASP A 545 -18.23 -9.51 -8.31
C ASP A 545 -18.72 -8.96 -6.97
N PHE A 546 -20.05 -8.93 -6.82
CA PHE A 546 -20.76 -8.53 -5.61
C PHE A 546 -21.23 -9.70 -4.76
N THR A 547 -21.06 -10.93 -5.24
CA THR A 547 -21.64 -12.12 -4.65
C THR A 547 -20.64 -12.88 -3.79
N THR A 548 -19.36 -12.88 -4.19
CA THR A 548 -18.32 -13.56 -3.42
C THR A 548 -17.93 -12.71 -2.22
N PRO A 549 -18.02 -13.26 -0.98
CA PRO A 549 -17.46 -12.63 0.20
C PRO A 549 -16.01 -12.22 -0.03
N SER A 550 -15.68 -10.96 0.24
CA SER A 550 -14.30 -10.50 0.13
C SER A 550 -13.55 -10.73 1.43
N LYS A 551 -12.28 -11.12 1.31
CA LYS A 551 -11.25 -10.93 2.34
C LYS A 551 -10.06 -10.22 1.69
N ASN A 552 -9.63 -9.12 2.30
CA ASN A 552 -8.47 -8.35 1.88
C ASN A 552 -7.22 -9.20 2.06
N THR A 553 -6.65 -9.62 0.94
CA THR A 553 -5.31 -10.17 0.89
C THR A 553 -4.39 -9.06 0.39
N TYR A 554 -3.52 -8.57 1.27
CA TYR A 554 -2.51 -7.60 0.92
C TYR A 554 -1.29 -8.30 0.32
N LYS A 555 -0.83 -7.82 -0.85
CA LYS A 555 0.42 -8.25 -1.49
C LYS A 555 1.25 -7.03 -1.86
N ASP A 556 2.48 -6.95 -1.36
CA ASP A 556 3.45 -5.97 -1.83
C ASP A 556 4.20 -6.45 -3.09
N ALA A 557 4.24 -7.78 -3.32
CA ALA A 557 5.03 -8.48 -4.35
C ALA A 557 6.52 -8.09 -4.30
N GLY A 558 7.02 -7.81 -3.10
CA GLY A 558 8.36 -7.27 -2.90
C GLY A 558 8.58 -5.94 -3.62
N ASP A 559 7.55 -5.14 -3.92
CA ASP A 559 7.69 -3.78 -4.46
C ASP A 559 7.84 -2.76 -3.33
N TRP A 560 9.08 -2.41 -3.01
CA TRP A 560 9.39 -1.55 -1.85
C TRP A 560 9.71 -0.11 -2.25
N ARG A 561 9.38 0.28 -3.48
CA ARG A 561 9.42 1.69 -3.87
C ARG A 561 8.42 2.50 -3.06
N PHE A 562 8.78 3.76 -2.83
CA PHE A 562 7.88 4.73 -2.22
C PHE A 562 8.30 6.14 -2.63
N ALA A 563 7.30 7.03 -2.73
CA ALA A 563 7.52 8.45 -2.94
C ALA A 563 8.12 9.08 -1.68
N ARG A 564 8.72 10.26 -1.83
CA ARG A 564 9.27 11.09 -0.76
C ARG A 564 8.52 10.97 0.57
N ARG A 565 9.24 10.60 1.62
CA ARG A 565 8.74 10.41 2.99
C ARG A 565 9.64 11.16 3.96
N THR A 566 9.10 12.12 4.72
CA THR A 566 9.81 12.70 5.88
C THR A 566 10.12 11.58 6.88
N ILE A 567 11.30 11.52 7.46
CA ILE A 567 11.70 10.45 8.37
C ILE A 567 11.51 10.88 9.81
N ASN A 568 12.02 12.05 10.16
CA ASN A 568 11.88 12.62 11.48
C ASN A 568 10.48 13.21 11.70
N HIS A 569 10.20 13.63 12.94
CA HIS A 569 9.02 14.37 13.33
C HIS A 569 9.21 15.84 12.99
N ASN A 570 8.14 16.49 12.51
CA ASN A 570 8.11 17.93 12.27
C ASN A 570 8.30 18.67 13.61
N GLY A 571 9.53 19.09 13.90
CA GLY A 571 9.96 19.67 15.17
C GLY A 571 10.72 20.97 14.96
N THR A 572 10.92 21.74 16.02
CA THR A 572 11.69 22.99 15.99
C THR A 572 13.19 22.67 15.91
N GLY A 573 13.90 22.98 14.82
CA GLY A 573 15.34 22.70 14.72
C GLY A 573 15.74 22.03 13.41
N ASP A 574 16.99 22.15 13.01
CA ASP A 574 17.60 21.49 11.87
C ASP A 574 17.85 20.00 12.12
N GLN A 575 17.38 19.17 11.19
CA GLN A 575 17.75 17.77 11.04
C GLN A 575 18.64 17.58 9.80
N ILE A 576 19.87 17.10 10.01
CA ILE A 576 20.91 17.08 8.97
C ILE A 576 21.78 15.83 9.04
N ASN A 577 22.70 15.69 8.06
CA ASN A 577 23.75 14.66 8.02
C ASN A 577 23.23 13.23 8.22
N SER A 578 22.11 12.89 7.56
CA SER A 578 21.54 11.55 7.71
C SER A 578 22.43 10.45 7.10
N ASN A 579 22.34 9.25 7.66
CA ASN A 579 22.85 8.03 7.05
C ASN A 579 21.81 6.90 7.12
N VAL A 580 21.96 5.85 6.32
CA VAL A 580 20.95 4.79 6.16
C VAL A 580 21.58 3.41 6.01
N ALA A 581 21.00 2.41 6.69
CA ALA A 581 21.30 1.01 6.47
C ALA A 581 20.02 0.24 6.12
N ALA A 582 20.11 -0.64 5.13
CA ALA A 582 18.99 -1.45 4.64
C ALA A 582 19.18 -2.93 4.97
N MET A 583 18.10 -3.59 5.37
CA MET A 583 18.05 -4.99 5.82
C MET A 583 17.50 -5.88 4.68
N PRO A 584 17.83 -7.18 4.63
CA PRO A 584 17.36 -8.08 3.55
C PRO A 584 15.84 -8.18 3.39
N ASN A 585 15.07 -7.95 4.46
CA ASN A 585 13.61 -7.93 4.45
C ASN A 585 13.01 -6.59 3.96
N GLY A 586 13.84 -5.65 3.51
CA GLY A 586 13.42 -4.34 3.00
C GLY A 586 13.18 -3.29 4.09
N ARG A 587 13.29 -3.64 5.38
CA ARG A 587 13.34 -2.66 6.46
C ARG A 587 14.63 -1.86 6.36
N PHE A 588 14.61 -0.64 6.87
CA PHE A 588 15.79 0.20 6.90
C PHE A 588 15.80 1.09 8.14
N VAL A 589 17.00 1.42 8.60
CA VAL A 589 17.22 2.37 9.68
C VAL A 589 17.86 3.62 9.11
N VAL A 590 17.32 4.77 9.50
CA VAL A 590 17.89 6.08 9.18
C VAL A 590 18.38 6.69 10.48
N VAL A 591 19.58 7.26 10.48
CA VAL A 591 20.17 8.01 11.59
C VAL A 591 20.42 9.45 11.14
N TRP A 592 20.31 10.45 12.02
CA TRP A 592 20.56 11.86 11.70
C TRP A 592 21.00 12.67 12.93
N GLU A 593 21.52 13.86 12.68
CA GLU A 593 21.81 14.90 13.68
C GLU A 593 20.57 15.80 13.86
N ASP A 594 20.23 16.12 15.10
CA ASP A 594 19.06 16.94 15.45
C ASP A 594 19.46 18.00 16.48
N ASP A 595 19.20 19.28 16.21
CA ASP A 595 19.48 20.40 17.13
C ASP A 595 18.25 20.89 17.93
N SER A 596 17.17 20.10 17.96
CA SER A 596 15.88 20.49 18.55
C SER A 596 15.76 20.25 20.06
N SER A 597 16.73 19.58 20.68
CA SER A 597 16.61 19.10 22.05
C SER A 597 16.68 20.23 23.08
N LYS A 598 15.82 20.17 24.11
CA LYS A 598 15.75 21.15 25.21
C LYS A 598 16.89 21.05 26.23
N ASP A 599 17.73 20.02 26.08
CA ASP A 599 18.90 19.78 26.91
C ASP A 599 20.13 20.57 26.41
N ASP A 600 19.94 21.41 25.39
CA ASP A 600 20.87 22.39 24.84
C ASP A 600 21.16 23.53 25.84
N ASP A 601 21.88 23.20 26.92
CA ASP A 601 22.48 24.10 27.92
C ASP A 601 22.28 25.61 27.64
N LYS A 602 21.18 26.16 28.17
CA LYS A 602 20.97 27.60 28.43
C LYS A 602 21.47 28.56 27.33
N GLY A 603 21.05 28.34 26.08
CA GLY A 603 20.99 29.41 25.08
C GLY A 603 22.05 29.41 23.97
N ASP A 604 22.78 28.32 23.74
CA ASP A 604 23.59 28.13 22.53
C ASP A 604 22.95 27.07 21.61
N LYS A 605 22.13 27.52 20.65
CA LYS A 605 21.32 26.73 19.70
C LYS A 605 22.17 25.94 18.67
N LYS A 606 23.18 25.18 19.10
CA LYS A 606 24.18 24.59 18.18
C LYS A 606 24.63 23.16 18.51
N ASN A 607 24.22 22.59 19.63
CA ASN A 607 24.55 21.20 19.94
C ASN A 607 23.52 20.29 19.29
N HIS A 608 23.99 19.23 18.64
CA HIS A 608 23.11 18.22 18.04
C HIS A 608 23.15 16.94 18.86
N ASP A 609 22.00 16.29 18.99
CA ASP A 609 21.83 14.92 19.44
C ASP A 609 21.72 13.97 18.23
N ILE A 610 21.96 12.67 18.45
CA ILE A 610 21.84 11.66 17.39
C ILE A 610 20.54 10.92 17.53
N TYR A 611 19.71 10.99 16.49
CA TYR A 611 18.43 10.28 16.43
C TYR A 611 18.45 9.19 15.36
N ALA A 612 17.62 8.17 15.57
CA ALA A 612 17.38 7.14 14.57
C ALA A 612 15.91 6.74 14.48
N ARG A 613 15.52 6.19 13.33
CA ARG A 613 14.19 5.63 13.10
C ARG A 613 14.26 4.40 12.22
N ILE A 614 13.49 3.39 12.59
CA ILE A 614 13.36 2.15 11.83
C ILE A 614 12.06 2.18 11.03
N MET A 615 12.17 1.90 9.74
CA MET A 615 11.12 1.98 8.75
C MET A 615 10.82 0.59 8.18
N ASN A 616 9.55 0.33 7.92
CA ASN A 616 9.09 -0.82 7.16
C ASN A 616 9.35 -0.63 5.65
N PRO A 617 9.38 -1.74 4.88
CA PRO A 617 9.44 -1.66 3.43
C PRO A 617 8.34 -0.75 2.87
N GLY A 618 8.65 0.04 1.84
CA GLY A 618 7.72 1.04 1.31
C GLY A 618 7.62 2.32 2.15
N GLY A 619 8.55 2.56 3.09
CA GLY A 619 8.65 3.85 3.81
C GLY A 619 7.57 4.08 4.86
N CYS A 620 6.88 3.02 5.30
CA CYS A 620 5.91 3.08 6.39
C CYS A 620 6.60 2.98 7.75
N ASN A 621 6.02 3.56 8.79
CA ASN A 621 6.57 3.41 10.15
C ASN A 621 6.44 1.96 10.62
N LEU A 622 7.41 1.49 11.39
CA LEU A 622 7.22 0.29 12.21
C LEU A 622 6.19 0.61 13.32
N SER A 623 5.22 -0.30 13.54
CA SER A 623 4.19 -0.10 14.55
C SER A 623 4.82 0.07 15.94
N GLY A 624 4.33 1.05 16.73
CA GLY A 624 4.87 1.35 18.06
C GLY A 624 6.25 2.02 18.07
N ASN A 625 6.84 2.32 16.92
CA ASN A 625 8.18 2.90 16.84
C ASN A 625 8.16 4.44 16.83
N ASN A 626 8.76 5.02 17.85
CA ASN A 626 9.10 6.43 17.94
C ASN A 626 10.55 6.65 17.48
N GLU A 627 10.99 7.90 17.45
CA GLU A 627 12.40 8.20 17.21
C GLU A 627 13.23 7.71 18.40
N ILE A 628 14.40 7.15 18.10
CA ILE A 628 15.34 6.61 19.07
C ILE A 628 16.40 7.68 19.31
N ILE A 629 16.52 8.17 20.54
CA ILE A 629 17.66 9.00 20.96
C ILE A 629 18.86 8.06 21.15
N VAL A 630 19.77 8.05 20.19
CA VAL A 630 20.89 7.10 20.13
C VAL A 630 21.86 7.31 21.27
N ASN A 631 22.19 8.57 21.55
CA ASN A 631 23.08 8.99 22.63
C ASN A 631 22.35 9.15 23.97
N ALA A 632 21.16 8.56 24.17
CA ALA A 632 20.45 8.62 25.45
C ALA A 632 21.35 8.18 26.62
N GLY A 633 21.49 9.06 27.63
CA GLY A 633 22.42 8.91 28.75
C GLY A 633 23.79 9.59 28.55
N LYS A 634 24.07 10.14 27.38
CA LYS A 634 25.25 10.97 27.04
C LYS A 634 24.87 12.10 26.06
N THR A 635 24.13 13.07 26.57
CA THR A 635 23.59 14.22 25.80
C THR A 635 24.37 15.52 26.02
N GLN A 636 25.44 15.49 26.81
CA GLN A 636 26.25 16.69 27.07
C GLN A 636 27.22 16.98 25.92
N GLY A 637 27.23 18.22 25.45
CA GLY A 637 28.07 18.65 24.32
C GLY A 637 27.47 18.30 22.97
N ASN A 638 28.23 18.49 21.90
CA ASN A 638 27.79 18.24 20.53
C ASN A 638 28.08 16.81 20.07
N GLN A 639 27.06 16.14 19.52
CA GLN A 639 27.18 14.87 18.81
C GLN A 639 27.03 15.09 17.31
N SER A 640 27.86 14.43 16.48
CA SER A 640 27.92 14.70 15.03
C SER A 640 28.46 13.52 14.23
N ASP A 641 28.35 13.61 12.90
CA ASP A 641 28.81 12.64 11.91
C ASP A 641 28.32 11.19 12.18
N PRO A 642 26.99 10.96 12.35
CA PRO A 642 26.50 9.62 12.60
C PRO A 642 26.61 8.72 11.37
N ASP A 643 26.91 7.45 11.60
CA ASP A 643 26.86 6.39 10.60
C ASP A 643 26.23 5.12 11.17
N VAL A 644 25.59 4.32 10.31
CA VAL A 644 24.81 3.15 10.73
C VAL A 644 25.06 1.98 9.79
N ALA A 645 25.20 0.78 10.37
CA ALA A 645 25.23 -0.48 9.64
C ALA A 645 24.31 -1.50 10.31
N ALA A 646 23.71 -2.39 9.51
CA ALA A 646 22.76 -3.40 9.97
C ALA A 646 23.14 -4.79 9.47
N ASP A 647 22.83 -5.81 10.27
CA ASP A 647 23.02 -7.22 9.93
C ASP A 647 21.78 -7.83 9.24
N LYS A 648 21.85 -9.13 8.91
CA LYS A 648 20.76 -9.83 8.23
C LYS A 648 19.49 -9.99 9.10
N ASP A 649 19.67 -10.01 10.43
CA ASP A 649 18.61 -10.22 11.41
C ASP A 649 17.93 -8.88 11.78
N GLY A 650 18.48 -7.77 11.29
CA GLY A 650 17.98 -6.42 11.50
C GLY A 650 18.55 -5.74 12.74
N ASN A 651 19.52 -6.34 13.42
CA ASN A 651 20.28 -5.63 14.44
C ASN A 651 21.17 -4.60 13.77
N PHE A 652 21.44 -3.49 14.45
CA PHE A 652 22.22 -2.40 13.88
C PHE A 652 23.14 -1.76 14.91
N VAL A 653 24.23 -1.17 14.43
CA VAL A 653 25.16 -0.39 15.23
C VAL A 653 25.24 1.00 14.64
N ILE A 654 25.17 2.00 15.52
CA ILE A 654 25.35 3.40 15.18
C ILE A 654 26.64 3.89 15.81
N VAL A 655 27.46 4.59 15.02
CA VAL A 655 28.67 5.28 15.48
C VAL A 655 28.50 6.78 15.29
N TRP A 656 29.10 7.59 16.17
CA TRP A 656 29.10 9.05 16.05
C TRP A 656 30.31 9.67 16.74
N THR A 657 30.59 10.92 16.40
CA THR A 657 31.59 11.76 17.05
C THR A 657 30.95 12.59 18.15
N ASP A 658 31.59 12.65 19.31
CA ASP A 658 31.14 13.40 20.49
C ASP A 658 32.26 14.32 20.97
N ASP A 659 31.94 15.56 21.32
CA ASP A 659 32.92 16.57 21.76
C ASP A 659 33.28 16.51 23.26
N ASN A 660 32.74 15.53 23.98
CA ASN A 660 32.94 15.29 25.40
C ASN A 660 32.61 16.52 26.27
N ALA A 661 31.45 17.14 26.03
CA ALA A 661 30.98 18.32 26.74
C ALA A 661 31.95 19.51 26.65
N ASN A 662 32.46 19.79 25.45
CA ASN A 662 33.39 20.90 25.17
C ASN A 662 34.71 20.87 25.96
N LYS A 663 35.13 19.72 26.50
CA LYS A 663 36.37 19.57 27.30
C LYS A 663 37.66 19.49 26.47
N GLY A 664 37.61 19.85 25.18
CA GLY A 664 38.78 19.92 24.28
C GLY A 664 39.25 18.58 23.71
N THR A 665 38.50 17.50 23.88
CA THR A 665 38.81 16.18 23.29
C THR A 665 37.56 15.57 22.67
N THR A 666 37.54 15.37 21.37
CA THR A 666 36.49 14.59 20.71
C THR A 666 36.73 13.09 20.90
N GLN A 667 35.69 12.27 20.84
CA GLN A 667 35.74 10.81 20.88
C GLN A 667 34.73 10.19 19.92
N ILE A 668 34.96 8.94 19.56
CA ILE A 668 34.00 8.15 18.79
C ILE A 668 33.27 7.22 19.74
N PHE A 669 31.96 7.30 19.73
CA PHE A 669 31.09 6.38 20.43
C PHE A 669 30.39 5.43 19.46
N MET A 670 29.93 4.30 20.01
CA MET A 670 29.06 3.37 19.34
C MET A 670 27.97 2.87 20.28
N ARG A 671 26.81 2.53 19.71
CA ARG A 671 25.72 1.85 20.41
C ARG A 671 25.06 0.82 19.49
N GLY A 672 24.71 -0.33 20.04
CA GLY A 672 24.10 -1.43 19.31
C GLY A 672 22.64 -1.60 19.70
N PHE A 673 21.80 -1.87 18.71
CA PHE A 673 20.37 -2.08 18.85
C PHE A 673 19.94 -3.38 18.17
N ASP A 674 18.82 -3.93 18.61
CA ASP A 674 18.17 -5.06 17.95
C ASP A 674 17.20 -4.58 16.86
N ALA A 675 16.60 -5.52 16.14
CA ALA A 675 15.63 -5.22 15.08
C ALA A 675 14.37 -4.49 15.56
N SER A 676 14.10 -4.39 16.87
CA SER A 676 13.00 -3.59 17.43
C SER A 676 13.42 -2.16 17.79
N GLY A 677 14.73 -1.88 17.83
CA GLY A 677 15.29 -0.61 18.31
C GLY A 677 15.62 -0.61 19.80
N LYS A 678 15.61 -1.76 20.47
CA LYS A 678 16.05 -1.87 21.86
C LYS A 678 17.57 -2.01 21.91
N PRO A 679 18.27 -1.37 22.86
CA PRO A 679 19.71 -1.52 23.00
C PRO A 679 20.12 -2.97 23.25
N ARG A 680 21.06 -3.50 22.46
CA ARG A 680 21.76 -4.77 22.70
C ARG A 680 22.99 -4.59 23.56
N PHE A 681 23.65 -3.44 23.43
CA PHE A 681 24.73 -3.02 24.30
C PHE A 681 24.72 -1.50 24.48
N ASP A 682 25.18 -1.04 25.64
CA ASP A 682 25.27 0.37 25.99
C ASP A 682 26.37 1.12 25.25
N ILE A 683 26.38 2.46 25.38
CA ILE A 683 27.34 3.33 24.71
C ILE A 683 28.79 2.94 25.08
N LYS A 684 29.58 2.58 24.07
CA LYS A 684 31.00 2.21 24.20
C LYS A 684 31.88 3.18 23.41
N THR A 685 33.08 3.48 23.91
CA THR A 685 34.08 4.26 23.16
C THR A 685 34.83 3.37 22.17
N VAL A 686 34.94 3.84 20.92
CA VAL A 686 35.60 3.11 19.82
C VAL A 686 37.10 3.35 19.80
N ASN A 687 37.56 4.60 19.91
CA ASN A 687 38.97 4.95 19.83
C ASN A 687 39.64 5.00 21.20
N GLN A 688 40.95 4.85 21.24
CA GLN A 688 41.73 5.28 22.41
C GLN A 688 41.75 6.82 22.49
N LYS A 689 41.74 7.37 23.71
CA LYS A 689 41.75 8.83 23.93
C LYS A 689 42.99 9.45 23.28
N SER A 690 42.79 10.42 22.39
CA SER A 690 43.86 11.25 21.84
C SER A 690 43.49 12.74 21.93
N ASP A 691 44.48 13.58 22.23
CA ASP A 691 44.31 15.03 22.35
C ASP A 691 44.39 15.67 20.96
N ASN A 692 43.44 16.56 20.62
CA ASN A 692 43.38 17.36 19.37
C ASN A 692 42.94 16.65 18.07
N SER A 693 42.00 15.70 18.15
CA SER A 693 41.56 14.93 16.99
C SER A 693 40.31 15.45 16.28
N LYS A 694 40.16 15.06 15.01
CA LYS A 694 38.95 15.26 14.19
C LYS A 694 38.46 13.90 13.73
N TYR A 695 37.29 13.47 14.21
CA TYR A 695 36.78 12.14 13.93
C TYR A 695 35.57 12.21 12.99
N GLN A 696 35.66 11.49 11.88
CA GLN A 696 34.56 11.25 10.94
C GLN A 696 34.41 9.73 10.85
N ALA A 697 33.64 9.15 11.78
CA ALA A 697 33.55 7.71 11.90
C ALA A 697 32.70 7.13 10.76
N ARG A 698 33.10 5.95 10.26
CA ARG A 698 32.29 5.13 9.35
C ARG A 698 32.26 3.68 9.82
N VAL A 699 31.13 3.01 9.65
CA VAL A 699 30.92 1.63 10.11
C VAL A 699 30.39 0.75 8.98
N ALA A 700 30.94 -0.46 8.86
CA ALA A 700 30.39 -1.51 8.02
C ALA A 700 30.22 -2.80 8.82
N MET A 701 29.14 -3.52 8.54
CA MET A 701 28.73 -4.71 9.28
C MET A 701 28.50 -5.89 8.33
N ALA A 702 29.01 -7.05 8.71
CA ALA A 702 28.78 -8.31 8.02
C ALA A 702 27.42 -8.92 8.43
N PRO A 703 26.87 -9.87 7.65
CA PRO A 703 25.56 -10.46 7.95
C PRO A 703 25.41 -11.14 9.31
N ASP A 704 26.51 -11.54 9.96
CA ASP A 704 26.54 -12.15 11.30
C ASP A 704 26.72 -11.12 12.43
N GLY A 705 26.68 -9.82 12.12
CA GLY A 705 26.74 -8.73 13.08
C GLY A 705 28.16 -8.29 13.48
N LYS A 706 29.22 -8.94 12.99
CA LYS A 706 30.59 -8.42 13.16
C LYS A 706 30.78 -7.15 12.35
N PHE A 707 31.51 -6.18 12.89
CA PHE A 707 31.63 -4.87 12.26
C PHE A 707 33.02 -4.25 12.43
N VAL A 708 33.36 -3.35 11.51
CA VAL A 708 34.59 -2.56 11.52
C VAL A 708 34.22 -1.09 11.53
N VAL A 709 34.90 -0.32 12.38
CA VAL A 709 34.78 1.14 12.42
C VAL A 709 36.08 1.75 11.91
N SER A 710 35.98 2.72 11.00
CA SER A 710 37.09 3.52 10.48
C SER A 710 36.92 4.99 10.87
N TRP A 711 38.02 5.71 11.07
CA TRP A 711 37.98 7.13 11.40
C TRP A 711 39.27 7.88 11.09
N THR A 712 39.17 9.21 11.04
CA THR A 712 40.32 10.12 11.03
C THR A 712 40.77 10.43 12.46
N ASP A 713 42.07 10.37 12.74
CA ASP A 713 42.65 10.62 14.08
C ASP A 713 43.93 11.44 13.93
N LYS A 714 44.14 12.42 14.82
CA LYS A 714 45.37 13.22 14.88
C LYS A 714 46.02 13.01 16.25
N ARG A 715 46.75 11.90 16.38
CA ARG A 715 47.37 11.51 17.65
C ARG A 715 48.56 12.40 18.03
N SER A 716 48.73 12.61 19.33
CA SER A 716 49.88 13.30 19.92
C SER A 716 51.22 12.72 19.39
N GLY A 717 52.11 13.59 18.92
CA GLY A 717 53.40 13.24 18.32
C GLY A 717 53.42 13.12 16.79
N ASN A 718 52.25 13.04 16.13
CA ASN A 718 52.12 13.14 14.68
C ASN A 718 51.10 14.22 14.33
N ASN A 719 51.56 15.43 14.00
CA ASN A 719 50.70 16.58 13.71
C ASN A 719 49.88 16.45 12.40
N THR A 720 49.85 15.29 11.76
CA THR A 720 49.11 15.02 10.52
C THR A 720 47.95 14.04 10.77
N PRO A 721 46.73 14.35 10.31
CA PRO A 721 45.60 13.41 10.38
C PRO A 721 45.89 12.09 9.66
N GLN A 722 45.52 10.97 10.28
CA GLN A 722 45.69 9.61 9.75
C GLN A 722 44.39 8.82 9.86
N ILE A 723 44.25 7.78 9.04
CA ILE A 723 43.09 6.87 9.11
C ILE A 723 43.40 5.68 9.99
N TRP A 724 42.47 5.37 10.88
CA TRP A 724 42.51 4.25 11.82
C TRP A 724 41.29 3.35 11.63
N VAL A 725 41.45 2.09 12.03
CA VAL A 725 40.39 1.08 12.06
C VAL A 725 40.43 0.26 13.33
N ARG A 726 39.26 -0.21 13.77
CA ARG A 726 39.11 -1.20 14.84
C ARG A 726 37.95 -2.15 14.51
N GLY A 727 38.11 -3.43 14.85
CA GLY A 727 37.12 -4.46 14.61
C GLY A 727 36.41 -4.88 15.89
N PHE A 728 35.14 -5.23 15.75
CA PHE A 728 34.26 -5.61 16.85
C PHE A 728 33.45 -6.86 16.51
N ASN A 729 33.18 -7.66 17.54
CA ASN A 729 32.22 -8.75 17.48
C ASN A 729 30.79 -8.19 17.55
N ALA A 730 29.80 -9.05 17.28
CA ALA A 730 28.39 -8.66 17.26
C ALA A 730 27.88 -8.09 18.60
N ASP A 731 28.48 -8.43 19.75
CA ASP A 731 28.16 -7.87 21.07
C ASP A 731 28.87 -6.53 21.38
N GLY A 732 29.64 -6.00 20.41
CA GLY A 732 30.48 -4.82 20.57
C GLY A 732 31.70 -5.06 21.45
N SER A 733 32.09 -6.31 21.73
CA SER A 733 33.42 -6.63 22.25
C SER A 733 34.48 -6.47 21.15
N GLN A 734 35.73 -6.21 21.53
CA GLN A 734 36.81 -6.02 20.55
C GLN A 734 37.14 -7.34 19.84
N ALA A 735 37.12 -7.33 18.51
CA ALA A 735 37.63 -8.44 17.68
C ALA A 735 39.13 -8.26 17.38
N PHE A 736 39.56 -7.06 17.01
CA PHE A 736 40.98 -6.70 16.88
C PHE A 736 41.24 -5.27 17.35
N ALA A 737 42.46 -5.03 17.83
CA ALA A 737 42.87 -3.72 18.35
C ALA A 737 43.02 -2.67 17.24
N GLU A 738 42.80 -1.40 17.59
CA GLU A 738 42.93 -0.29 16.65
C GLU A 738 44.31 -0.21 15.99
N ARG A 739 44.34 0.16 14.71
CA ARG A 739 45.58 0.29 13.92
C ARG A 739 45.44 1.32 12.80
N ALA A 740 46.56 1.87 12.36
CA ALA A 740 46.60 2.75 11.20
C ALA A 740 46.35 1.93 9.91
N VAL A 741 45.55 2.50 9.00
CA VAL A 741 45.18 1.86 7.73
C VAL A 741 46.31 1.89 6.73
N ALA A 742 47.01 3.02 6.63
CA ALA A 742 48.11 3.20 5.71
C ALA A 742 49.44 3.10 6.44
N ASP A 743 50.48 2.66 5.74
CA ASP A 743 51.82 2.55 6.29
C ASP A 743 52.33 3.94 6.72
N LYS A 744 53.23 3.96 7.71
CA LYS A 744 53.76 5.18 8.35
C LYS A 744 54.46 6.04 7.28
N ALA A 745 53.78 7.09 6.80
CA ALA A 745 54.31 8.01 5.79
C ALA A 745 53.85 9.44 6.10
N ALA A 746 54.63 10.40 5.59
CA ALA A 746 54.34 11.83 5.70
C ALA A 746 53.00 12.21 5.04
N GLY A 747 52.45 13.37 5.42
CA GLY A 747 51.27 13.97 4.79
C GLY A 747 49.93 13.59 5.41
N THR A 748 48.87 14.24 4.90
CA THR A 748 47.52 14.24 5.49
C THR A 748 46.65 13.16 4.89
N ARG A 749 45.87 12.45 5.74
CA ARG A 749 44.86 11.48 5.31
C ARG A 749 43.55 11.68 6.07
N ILE A 750 42.45 11.83 5.36
CA ILE A 750 41.14 12.19 5.93
C ILE A 750 39.97 11.50 5.20
N LYS A 751 38.76 11.57 5.80
CA LYS A 751 37.48 11.09 5.24
C LYS A 751 37.54 9.66 4.71
N SER A 752 37.53 8.70 5.64
CA SER A 752 37.47 7.30 5.28
C SER A 752 36.05 6.84 4.94
N ASP A 753 35.96 5.73 4.23
CA ASP A 753 34.76 4.90 4.08
C ASP A 753 35.18 3.42 4.13
N VAL A 754 34.27 2.52 4.51
CA VAL A 754 34.61 1.11 4.77
C VAL A 754 33.55 0.16 4.21
N PHE A 755 34.02 -0.94 3.62
CA PHE A 755 33.19 -2.06 3.17
C PHE A 755 33.69 -3.35 3.80
N ILE A 756 32.79 -4.24 4.22
CA ILE A 756 33.10 -5.58 4.74
C ILE A 756 32.33 -6.64 3.95
N ASP A 757 32.99 -7.75 3.65
CA ASP A 757 32.37 -8.89 2.96
C ASP A 757 31.94 -10.01 3.93
N ASN A 758 31.28 -11.03 3.40
CA ASN A 758 30.78 -12.19 4.15
C ASN A 758 31.89 -13.08 4.72
N GLN A 759 33.15 -12.88 4.33
CA GLN A 759 34.33 -13.54 4.88
C GLN A 759 35.03 -12.66 5.94
N HIS A 760 34.37 -11.57 6.36
CA HIS A 760 34.88 -10.57 7.30
C HIS A 760 36.11 -9.82 6.80
N ARG A 761 36.48 -9.96 5.52
CA ARG A 761 37.54 -9.16 4.92
C ARG A 761 36.97 -7.77 4.65
N PHE A 762 37.80 -6.74 4.78
CA PHE A 762 37.32 -5.38 4.66
C PHE A 762 38.26 -4.52 3.81
N ILE A 763 37.69 -3.47 3.24
CA ILE A 763 38.38 -2.49 2.40
C ILE A 763 38.10 -1.13 2.99
N VAL A 764 39.16 -0.34 3.18
CA VAL A 764 39.06 1.04 3.65
C VAL A 764 39.51 1.97 2.54
N THR A 765 38.73 3.01 2.24
CA THR A 765 39.10 4.08 1.31
C THR A 765 39.38 5.38 2.05
N TRP A 766 40.20 6.29 1.50
CA TRP A 766 40.47 7.61 2.11
C TRP A 766 41.00 8.66 1.10
N GLU A 767 40.89 9.94 1.46
CA GLU A 767 41.60 11.04 0.79
C GLU A 767 43.05 11.07 1.26
N ASP A 768 44.01 11.09 0.33
CA ASP A 768 45.45 11.00 0.60
C ASP A 768 46.23 12.14 -0.06
N ASP A 769 46.94 12.94 0.74
CA ASP A 769 47.93 13.95 0.32
C ASP A 769 49.30 13.60 0.93
N SER A 770 49.71 12.33 0.77
CA SER A 770 50.94 11.82 1.40
C SER A 770 52.23 12.31 0.75
N ASP A 771 52.15 12.84 -0.48
CA ASP A 771 53.27 13.50 -1.15
C ASP A 771 53.36 15.01 -0.84
N ALA A 772 52.40 15.54 -0.05
CA ALA A 772 52.33 16.93 0.39
C ALA A 772 52.39 17.94 -0.78
N ASN A 773 51.93 17.55 -1.96
CA ASN A 773 51.83 18.44 -3.13
C ASN A 773 50.60 19.38 -3.04
N GLY A 774 49.76 19.15 -2.03
CA GLY A 774 48.55 19.91 -1.76
C GLY A 774 47.40 19.55 -2.70
N SER A 775 47.41 18.33 -3.26
CA SER A 775 46.35 17.74 -4.07
C SER A 775 46.11 16.29 -3.70
N THR A 776 44.88 16.01 -3.32
CA THR A 776 44.48 14.71 -2.76
C THR A 776 44.21 13.67 -3.84
N GLN A 777 44.59 12.43 -3.56
CA GLN A 777 44.20 11.24 -4.34
C GLN A 777 43.25 10.37 -3.52
N SER A 778 42.34 9.66 -4.17
CA SER A 778 41.51 8.65 -3.51
C SER A 778 42.29 7.34 -3.46
N LYS A 779 42.57 6.84 -2.25
CA LYS A 779 43.28 5.57 -2.05
C LYS A 779 42.42 4.56 -1.30
N PHE A 780 42.81 3.29 -1.37
CA PHE A 780 42.22 2.21 -0.60
C PHE A 780 43.24 1.14 -0.22
N ARG A 781 42.89 0.30 0.75
CA ARG A 781 43.69 -0.86 1.17
C ARG A 781 42.78 -2.02 1.55
N LEU A 782 43.21 -3.23 1.21
CA LEU A 782 42.51 -4.47 1.52
C LEU A 782 43.05 -5.07 2.82
N PHE A 783 42.17 -5.62 3.64
CA PHE A 783 42.48 -6.23 4.94
C PHE A 783 41.84 -7.60 5.09
N ASN A 784 42.52 -8.47 5.84
CA ASN A 784 41.96 -9.72 6.34
C ASN A 784 41.04 -9.46 7.54
N ALA A 785 40.28 -10.47 7.95
CA ALA A 785 39.33 -10.40 9.06
C ALA A 785 39.96 -10.02 10.42
N ASP A 786 41.24 -10.36 10.63
CA ASP A 786 42.01 -10.02 11.85
C ASP A 786 42.60 -8.58 11.82
N GLY A 787 42.27 -7.82 10.76
CA GLY A 787 42.77 -6.48 10.52
C GLY A 787 44.18 -6.43 9.94
N THR A 788 44.81 -7.56 9.60
CA THR A 788 46.11 -7.53 8.92
C THR A 788 45.95 -7.05 7.48
N PRO A 789 46.85 -6.19 6.97
CA PRO A 789 46.76 -5.72 5.61
C PRO A 789 47.04 -6.86 4.62
N ARG A 790 46.17 -7.01 3.61
CA ARG A 790 46.31 -7.96 2.51
C ARG A 790 46.98 -7.34 1.28
N SER A 791 47.06 -6.02 1.23
CA SER A 791 47.69 -5.26 0.15
C SER A 791 48.51 -4.09 0.70
N ASN A 792 49.30 -3.47 -0.17
CA ASN A 792 49.74 -2.08 0.02
C ASN A 792 48.56 -1.12 -0.25
N ALA A 793 48.73 0.17 0.05
CA ALA A 793 47.77 1.18 -0.38
C ALA A 793 47.74 1.30 -1.91
N ILE A 794 46.54 1.33 -2.50
CA ILE A 794 46.29 1.37 -3.94
C ILE A 794 45.56 2.68 -4.26
N THR A 795 45.97 3.37 -5.32
CA THR A 795 45.26 4.55 -5.83
C THR A 795 44.03 4.12 -6.63
N ALA A 796 42.84 4.60 -6.22
CA ALA A 796 41.57 4.28 -6.86
C ALA A 796 41.38 5.01 -8.20
N ASN A 797 41.73 6.29 -8.24
CA ASN A 797 41.54 7.15 -9.40
C ASN A 797 42.75 7.13 -10.36
N THR A 798 42.55 7.64 -11.57
CA THR A 798 43.69 8.06 -12.41
C THR A 798 44.35 9.28 -11.78
N VAL A 799 45.65 9.20 -11.49
CA VAL A 799 46.39 10.31 -10.88
C VAL A 799 46.27 11.56 -11.75
N SER A 800 45.80 12.64 -11.15
CA SER A 800 45.62 13.93 -11.82
C SER A 800 46.24 15.06 -11.00
N THR A 801 46.39 16.24 -11.61
CA THR A 801 46.95 17.44 -10.98
C THR A 801 45.97 18.16 -10.03
N GLY A 802 44.75 17.66 -9.90
CA GLY A 802 43.73 18.22 -9.03
C GLY A 802 43.18 17.19 -8.03
N ASP A 803 42.23 17.62 -7.21
CA ASP A 803 41.85 16.90 -5.99
C ASP A 803 40.80 15.81 -6.25
N GLN A 804 40.94 14.69 -5.54
CA GLN A 804 40.08 13.52 -5.63
C GLN A 804 39.50 13.22 -4.24
N ASN A 805 38.37 13.86 -3.97
CA ASN A 805 37.82 14.04 -2.62
C ASN A 805 36.64 13.10 -2.33
N GLY A 806 36.50 12.73 -1.06
CA GLY A 806 35.37 12.01 -0.48
C GLY A 806 35.11 10.67 -1.13
N PRO A 807 36.09 9.74 -1.14
CA PRO A 807 35.84 8.42 -1.69
C PRO A 807 34.75 7.71 -0.87
N SER A 808 33.80 7.11 -1.57
CA SER A 808 32.79 6.22 -1.00
C SER A 808 32.86 4.86 -1.68
N ILE A 809 32.70 3.79 -0.90
CA ILE A 809 32.89 2.41 -1.34
C ILE A 809 31.66 1.55 -1.08
N SER A 810 31.37 0.65 -2.03
CA SER A 810 30.43 -0.46 -1.80
C SER A 810 30.84 -1.66 -2.63
N GLY A 811 30.49 -2.86 -2.18
CA GLY A 811 30.90 -4.10 -2.84
C GLY A 811 29.84 -5.17 -2.80
N LYS A 812 30.04 -6.20 -3.63
CA LYS A 812 29.26 -7.42 -3.55
C LYS A 812 29.53 -8.08 -2.19
N PRO A 813 28.51 -8.62 -1.49
CA PRO A 813 28.69 -9.28 -0.20
C PRO A 813 29.69 -10.45 -0.22
N ASP A 814 29.93 -11.08 -1.38
CA ASP A 814 30.95 -12.14 -1.54
C ASP A 814 32.39 -11.61 -1.68
N GLY A 815 32.59 -10.29 -1.70
CA GLY A 815 33.88 -9.63 -1.87
C GLY A 815 34.50 -9.77 -3.27
N SER A 816 33.76 -10.30 -4.26
CA SER A 816 34.30 -10.55 -5.61
C SER A 816 34.48 -9.29 -6.45
N LYS A 817 33.74 -8.22 -6.13
CA LYS A 817 33.77 -6.94 -6.87
C LYS A 817 33.37 -5.79 -5.94
N PHE A 818 33.99 -4.64 -6.13
CA PHE A 818 33.58 -3.40 -5.47
C PHE A 818 33.66 -2.20 -6.41
N ILE A 819 33.01 -1.12 -6.01
CA ILE A 819 32.99 0.18 -6.69
C ILE A 819 33.43 1.25 -5.71
N ILE A 820 34.25 2.19 -6.19
CA ILE A 820 34.60 3.41 -5.46
C ILE A 820 34.11 4.59 -6.29
N SER A 821 33.43 5.54 -5.64
CA SER A 821 33.03 6.83 -6.22
C SER A 821 33.72 7.98 -5.49
N TRP A 822 34.02 9.07 -6.19
CA TRP A 822 34.68 10.24 -5.60
C TRP A 822 34.33 11.52 -6.36
N THR A 823 34.59 12.65 -5.71
CA THR A 823 34.52 13.98 -6.31
C THR A 823 35.85 14.32 -6.98
N ASN A 824 35.84 14.51 -8.28
CA ASN A 824 36.98 14.93 -9.09
C ASN A 824 36.95 16.45 -9.32
N ILE A 825 38.02 17.11 -8.89
CA ILE A 825 38.34 18.51 -9.12
C ILE A 825 39.53 18.55 -10.07
N GLU A 826 39.33 18.90 -11.34
CA GLU A 826 40.37 18.74 -12.39
C GLU A 826 41.62 19.62 -12.16
N SER A 827 41.49 20.73 -11.41
CA SER A 827 42.62 21.60 -11.03
C SER A 827 42.26 22.47 -9.82
N LYS A 828 43.25 23.06 -9.14
CA LYS A 828 43.04 23.93 -7.96
C LYS A 828 42.14 25.15 -8.23
N ASN A 829 42.01 25.58 -9.49
CA ASN A 829 41.15 26.69 -9.91
C ASN A 829 39.88 26.24 -10.64
N ALA A 830 39.55 24.94 -10.58
CA ALA A 830 38.40 24.40 -11.30
C ALA A 830 37.09 25.03 -10.80
N THR A 831 36.27 25.48 -11.75
CA THR A 831 34.95 26.06 -11.48
C THR A 831 33.83 25.02 -11.48
N SER A 832 34.13 23.77 -11.88
CA SER A 832 33.20 22.65 -11.91
C SER A 832 33.83 21.39 -11.34
N TYR A 833 33.06 20.62 -10.57
CA TYR A 833 33.47 19.32 -10.03
C TYR A 833 32.61 18.23 -10.64
N THR A 834 33.20 17.05 -10.81
CA THR A 834 32.52 15.90 -11.41
C THR A 834 32.53 14.73 -10.45
N ILE A 835 31.46 13.95 -10.45
CA ILE A 835 31.47 12.67 -9.74
C ILE A 835 32.02 11.62 -10.68
N MET A 836 33.06 10.92 -10.23
CA MET A 836 33.72 9.84 -10.94
C MET A 836 33.53 8.54 -10.16
N ALA A 837 33.65 7.42 -10.85
CA ALA A 837 33.69 6.11 -10.20
C ALA A 837 34.55 5.13 -11.00
N ARG A 838 34.99 4.07 -10.32
CA ARG A 838 35.70 2.92 -10.89
C ARG A 838 35.31 1.65 -10.18
N THR A 839 35.29 0.54 -10.91
CA THR A 839 35.08 -0.81 -10.35
C THR A 839 36.36 -1.61 -10.30
N PHE A 840 36.48 -2.46 -9.28
CA PHE A 840 37.65 -3.28 -8.99
C PHE A 840 37.21 -4.71 -8.68
N ASP A 841 38.10 -5.67 -8.92
CA ASP A 841 37.94 -7.06 -8.51
C ASP A 841 38.38 -7.29 -7.05
N ALA A 842 38.26 -8.52 -6.57
CA ALA A 842 38.60 -8.90 -5.20
C ALA A 842 40.03 -8.56 -4.78
N ASP A 843 40.98 -8.48 -5.72
CA ASP A 843 42.41 -8.22 -5.44
C ASP A 843 42.76 -6.72 -5.57
N GLY A 844 41.76 -5.88 -5.86
CA GLY A 844 41.94 -4.44 -6.04
C GLY A 844 42.46 -4.07 -7.42
N LYS A 845 42.40 -4.97 -8.41
CA LYS A 845 42.74 -4.65 -9.79
C LYS A 845 41.55 -3.95 -10.45
N GLN A 846 41.86 -2.90 -11.22
CA GLN A 846 40.85 -2.17 -11.99
C GLN A 846 40.14 -3.09 -13.01
N VAL A 847 38.82 -3.04 -13.01
CA VAL A 847 37.96 -3.77 -13.97
C VAL A 847 37.61 -2.88 -15.16
N ASN A 848 37.46 -1.59 -14.94
CA ASN A 848 37.20 -0.59 -15.96
C ASN A 848 38.03 0.69 -15.73
N ALA A 849 38.10 1.54 -16.76
CA ALA A 849 38.61 2.89 -16.62
C ALA A 849 37.67 3.76 -15.76
N ASP A 850 38.17 4.92 -15.32
CA ASP A 850 37.33 5.94 -14.68
C ASP A 850 36.16 6.30 -15.58
N PHE A 851 34.97 6.28 -15.01
CA PHE A 851 33.77 6.71 -15.72
C PHE A 851 33.09 7.86 -14.98
N LYS A 852 32.62 8.81 -15.77
CA LYS A 852 32.00 10.03 -15.29
C LYS A 852 30.51 9.80 -14.97
N VAL A 853 30.19 9.96 -13.69
CA VAL A 853 28.84 9.73 -13.13
C VAL A 853 27.96 10.96 -13.35
N SER A 854 28.45 12.15 -13.02
CA SER A 854 27.71 13.41 -13.17
C SER A 854 28.10 14.18 -14.42
N LYS A 855 27.25 15.11 -14.89
CA LYS A 855 27.67 16.13 -15.87
C LYS A 855 28.67 17.10 -15.22
N ALA A 856 29.58 17.70 -15.99
CA ALA A 856 30.48 18.75 -15.48
C ALA A 856 29.69 20.04 -15.21
N ASN A 857 29.05 20.11 -14.04
CA ASN A 857 28.19 21.21 -13.62
C ASN A 857 28.54 21.63 -12.18
N ALA A 858 28.25 22.91 -11.86
CA ALA A 858 28.14 23.59 -10.57
C ALA A 858 28.68 22.93 -9.27
N LYS A 859 29.91 22.41 -9.28
CA LYS A 859 30.62 21.89 -8.10
C LYS A 859 29.93 20.69 -7.41
N ASN A 860 29.58 19.66 -8.17
CA ASN A 860 29.03 18.41 -7.61
C ASN A 860 29.91 17.86 -6.47
N GLN A 861 29.30 17.37 -5.40
CA GLN A 861 30.03 16.89 -4.21
C GLN A 861 29.21 15.87 -3.41
N ASN A 862 29.84 15.28 -2.39
CA ASN A 862 29.24 14.32 -1.45
C ASN A 862 28.63 13.11 -2.18
N SER A 863 29.42 12.44 -3.02
CA SER A 863 29.00 11.20 -3.65
C SER A 863 28.97 10.06 -2.65
N GLN A 864 27.89 9.29 -2.66
CA GLN A 864 27.81 7.99 -2.00
C GLN A 864 27.38 6.91 -3.00
N VAL A 865 27.83 5.68 -2.76
CA VAL A 865 27.53 4.54 -3.63
C VAL A 865 27.03 3.35 -2.82
N CYS A 866 26.05 2.64 -3.36
CA CYS A 866 25.70 1.30 -2.89
C CYS A 866 25.75 0.30 -4.04
N MET A 867 26.12 -0.95 -3.74
CA MET A 867 26.13 -2.07 -4.68
C MET A 867 25.31 -3.23 -4.09
N ASN A 868 24.50 -3.87 -4.92
CA ASN A 868 23.76 -5.08 -4.54
C ASN A 868 24.54 -6.36 -4.86
N ALA A 869 24.00 -7.51 -4.44
CA ALA A 869 24.64 -8.81 -4.64
C ALA A 869 24.86 -9.20 -6.12
N ASN A 870 24.12 -8.59 -7.05
CA ASN A 870 24.29 -8.80 -8.49
C ASN A 870 25.41 -7.94 -9.10
N GLY A 871 26.05 -7.08 -8.32
CA GLY A 871 27.07 -6.14 -8.81
C GLY A 871 26.50 -4.90 -9.51
N ASN A 872 25.18 -4.68 -9.41
CA ASN A 872 24.53 -3.46 -9.83
C ASN A 872 24.65 -2.42 -8.72
N ALA A 873 24.86 -1.16 -9.07
CA ALA A 873 25.11 -0.08 -8.13
C ALA A 873 24.29 1.16 -8.46
N MET A 874 24.08 2.00 -7.46
CA MET A 874 23.56 3.35 -7.64
C MET A 874 24.45 4.33 -6.90
N ILE A 875 24.69 5.46 -7.54
CA ILE A 875 25.54 6.53 -7.02
C ILE A 875 24.67 7.78 -6.89
N ALA A 876 24.63 8.36 -5.69
CA ALA A 876 23.91 9.59 -5.39
C ALA A 876 24.89 10.72 -5.04
N TRP A 877 24.57 11.96 -5.39
CA TRP A 877 25.40 13.14 -5.09
C TRP A 877 24.57 14.40 -4.96
N TYR A 878 25.13 15.43 -4.34
CA TYR A 878 24.54 16.77 -4.32
C TYR A 878 25.03 17.60 -5.51
N GLU A 879 24.11 18.20 -6.26
CA GLU A 879 24.40 19.15 -7.35
C GLU A 879 24.00 20.58 -6.91
N PRO A 880 24.96 21.41 -6.45
CA PRO A 880 24.67 22.74 -5.91
C PRO A 880 23.94 23.68 -6.87
N GLY A 881 24.26 23.61 -8.17
CA GLY A 881 23.60 24.43 -9.20
C GLY A 881 22.11 24.14 -9.34
N LEU A 882 21.68 22.92 -8.96
CA LEU A 882 20.27 22.52 -8.95
C LEU A 882 19.65 22.57 -7.55
N LYS A 883 20.46 22.81 -6.50
CA LYS A 883 20.08 22.67 -5.08
C LYS A 883 19.38 21.34 -4.80
N ASN A 884 19.88 20.25 -5.40
CA ASN A 884 19.18 18.98 -5.40
C ASN A 884 20.13 17.79 -5.26
N VAL A 885 19.57 16.68 -4.81
CA VAL A 885 20.24 15.38 -4.85
C VAL A 885 19.95 14.71 -6.18
N MET A 886 21.00 14.23 -6.80
CA MET A 886 20.99 13.51 -8.06
C MET A 886 21.39 12.07 -7.84
N TYR A 887 20.96 11.17 -8.71
CA TYR A 887 21.43 9.80 -8.74
C TYR A 887 21.61 9.29 -10.16
N ARG A 888 22.42 8.23 -10.30
CA ARG A 888 22.63 7.50 -11.54
C ARG A 888 22.84 6.02 -11.26
N LYS A 889 22.29 5.18 -12.13
CA LYS A 889 22.32 3.72 -11.99
C LYS A 889 23.48 3.15 -12.79
N PHE A 890 24.18 2.19 -12.23
CA PHE A 890 25.22 1.41 -12.88
C PHE A 890 24.81 -0.07 -12.86
N VAL A 891 24.27 -0.55 -13.98
CA VAL A 891 23.64 -1.87 -14.11
C VAL A 891 24.35 -2.63 -15.22
N ASP A 892 24.71 -3.89 -14.97
CA ASP A 892 25.38 -4.78 -15.94
C ASP A 892 26.64 -4.14 -16.56
N GLY A 893 27.43 -3.44 -15.73
CA GLY A 893 28.65 -2.76 -16.16
C GLY A 893 28.43 -1.47 -16.95
N LYS A 894 27.19 -0.99 -17.09
CA LYS A 894 26.82 0.20 -17.86
C LYS A 894 26.13 1.24 -16.99
N LEU A 895 26.49 2.50 -17.21
CA LEU A 895 25.87 3.64 -16.55
C LEU A 895 24.61 4.07 -17.31
N SER A 896 23.51 4.37 -16.62
CA SER A 896 22.27 4.86 -17.23
C SER A 896 22.50 6.18 -17.99
N ASN A 897 21.67 6.50 -18.99
CA ASN A 897 21.95 7.61 -19.91
C ASN A 897 22.10 8.97 -19.22
N GLU A 898 21.18 9.34 -18.33
CA GLU A 898 21.12 10.69 -17.76
C GLU A 898 21.03 10.67 -16.23
N PRO A 899 21.72 11.60 -15.53
CA PRO A 899 21.46 11.90 -14.12
C PRO A 899 19.99 12.18 -13.87
N THR A 900 19.44 11.58 -12.81
CA THR A 900 18.05 11.77 -12.41
C THR A 900 18.02 12.47 -11.06
N ARG A 901 17.11 13.43 -10.87
CA ARG A 901 16.91 14.05 -9.56
C ARG A 901 16.23 13.03 -8.63
N VAL A 902 16.70 12.90 -7.39
CA VAL A 902 15.98 12.14 -6.36
C VAL A 902 14.63 12.81 -6.10
N ASN A 903 14.64 14.15 -6.04
CA ASN A 903 13.44 14.97 -6.00
C ASN A 903 13.37 15.85 -7.23
N GLN A 904 12.29 15.76 -7.98
CA GLN A 904 12.02 16.75 -9.00
C GLN A 904 11.55 18.05 -8.31
N PRO A 905 12.17 19.23 -8.57
CA PRO A 905 11.92 20.44 -7.78
C PRO A 905 10.47 20.87 -7.95
N ASP A 906 9.84 21.10 -6.81
CA ASP A 906 8.69 21.98 -6.69
C ASP A 906 9.20 23.41 -6.91
N ASN A 907 8.82 24.09 -7.99
CA ASN A 907 9.22 25.49 -8.19
C ASN A 907 8.66 26.43 -7.10
N ALA A 908 7.75 25.94 -6.24
CA ALA A 908 7.34 26.63 -5.03
C ALA A 908 8.28 26.41 -3.83
N GLN A 909 9.21 25.44 -3.88
CA GLN A 909 10.20 25.20 -2.82
C GLN A 909 11.46 26.02 -3.06
N LYS A 910 11.63 27.05 -2.22
CA LYS A 910 12.90 27.78 -2.07
C LYS A 910 13.97 26.95 -1.33
N GLY A 911 13.62 25.74 -0.88
CA GLY A 911 14.46 24.80 -0.15
C GLY A 911 15.60 24.19 -0.96
N ARG A 912 16.49 23.48 -0.27
CA ARG A 912 17.70 22.85 -0.81
C ARG A 912 17.70 21.39 -0.36
N SER A 913 17.72 20.44 -1.29
CA SER A 913 17.97 19.03 -0.95
C SER A 913 19.48 18.74 -1.02
N TYR A 914 20.11 18.25 0.05
CA TYR A 914 21.56 18.02 0.13
C TYR A 914 21.94 16.91 1.13
N GLN A 915 23.24 16.61 1.25
CA GLN A 915 23.77 15.53 2.12
C GLN A 915 23.11 14.16 1.86
N PRO A 916 23.23 13.61 0.64
CA PRO A 916 22.61 12.32 0.36
C PRO A 916 23.31 11.18 1.10
N ALA A 917 22.51 10.24 1.60
CA ALA A 917 23.00 8.92 1.96
C ALA A 917 22.23 7.81 1.22
N ILE A 918 22.87 6.67 1.00
CA ILE A 918 22.32 5.62 0.13
C ILE A 918 22.59 4.20 0.66
N ALA A 919 21.54 3.36 0.65
CA ALA A 919 21.66 1.95 1.01
C ALA A 919 20.92 1.06 0.00
N CYS A 920 21.65 0.11 -0.58
CA CYS A 920 21.07 -0.94 -1.40
C CYS A 920 20.48 -2.01 -0.48
N VAL A 921 19.23 -2.37 -0.70
CA VAL A 921 18.56 -3.44 0.05
C VAL A 921 19.16 -4.78 -0.39
N PRO A 922 19.80 -5.55 0.51
CA PRO A 922 20.49 -6.80 0.15
C PRO A 922 19.58 -7.77 -0.63
N ASN A 923 20.16 -8.46 -1.61
CA ASN A 923 19.47 -9.45 -2.45
C ASN A 923 18.21 -8.93 -3.18
N SER A 924 18.12 -7.61 -3.38
CA SER A 924 16.98 -7.00 -4.05
C SER A 924 17.41 -5.98 -5.11
N LYS A 925 16.42 -5.48 -5.85
CA LYS A 925 16.57 -4.37 -6.80
C LYS A 925 16.24 -3.02 -6.18
N TYR A 926 16.12 -2.91 -4.85
CA TYR A 926 15.70 -1.66 -4.21
C TYR A 926 16.85 -0.94 -3.54
N THR A 927 16.70 0.37 -3.51
CA THR A 927 17.66 1.26 -2.87
C THR A 927 16.92 2.38 -2.17
N ILE A 928 17.39 2.73 -0.99
CA ILE A 928 16.91 3.86 -0.22
C ILE A 928 17.91 5.00 -0.39
N ILE A 929 17.41 6.19 -0.69
CA ILE A 929 18.20 7.43 -0.62
C ILE A 929 17.58 8.33 0.43
N THR A 930 18.39 8.82 1.38
CA THR A 930 18.00 9.85 2.34
C THR A 930 18.73 11.16 2.05
N TYR A 931 18.16 12.29 2.48
CA TYR A 931 18.74 13.62 2.29
C TYR A 931 18.03 14.65 3.20
N SER A 932 18.74 15.72 3.53
CA SER A 932 18.23 16.87 4.28
C SER A 932 17.54 17.86 3.32
N ASP A 933 16.40 18.43 3.70
CA ASP A 933 15.66 19.40 2.88
C ASP A 933 14.74 20.33 3.70
N ASP A 934 14.87 21.65 3.52
CA ASP A 934 13.94 22.68 4.03
C ASP A 934 12.75 22.85 3.07
N ALA A 935 11.95 21.79 2.93
CA ALA A 935 10.90 21.72 1.93
C ALA A 935 9.65 22.55 2.25
N ASP A 936 9.44 22.92 3.51
CA ASP A 936 8.35 23.81 3.91
C ASP A 936 8.81 25.27 4.04
N ASN A 937 10.10 25.54 3.82
CA ASN A 937 10.72 26.87 3.89
C ASN A 937 10.45 27.54 5.24
N ASN A 938 10.39 26.74 6.30
CA ASN A 938 10.23 27.22 7.68
C ASN A 938 11.59 27.66 8.27
N GLY A 939 12.70 27.40 7.54
CA GLY A 939 14.06 27.74 7.93
C GLY A 939 14.82 26.59 8.60
N TYR A 940 14.18 25.43 8.77
CA TYR A 940 14.72 24.21 9.35
C TYR A 940 14.72 23.08 8.32
N ASN A 941 15.80 22.31 8.27
CA ASN A 941 15.95 21.17 7.38
C ASN A 941 15.34 19.92 7.99
N GLU A 942 14.60 19.14 7.21
CA GLU A 942 14.04 17.86 7.65
C GLU A 942 14.71 16.70 6.90
N ILE A 943 14.75 15.51 7.48
CA ILE A 943 15.25 14.31 6.79
C ILE A 943 14.15 13.68 5.96
N TYR A 944 14.43 13.43 4.69
CA TYR A 944 13.55 12.71 3.80
C TYR A 944 14.20 11.44 3.28
N ALA A 945 13.37 10.46 2.92
CA ALA A 945 13.78 9.25 2.23
C ALA A 945 12.92 9.02 0.98
N THR A 946 13.53 8.38 -0.03
CA THR A 946 12.84 7.88 -1.22
C THR A 946 13.30 6.45 -1.52
N GLY A 947 12.35 5.56 -1.82
CA GLY A 947 12.62 4.17 -2.22
C GLY A 947 12.59 4.02 -3.73
N LEU A 948 13.72 3.67 -4.33
CA LEU A 948 13.91 3.55 -5.77
C LEU A 948 14.17 2.10 -6.17
N THR A 949 13.95 1.80 -7.45
CA THR A 949 14.43 0.56 -8.08
C THR A 949 15.73 0.83 -8.80
N LEU A 950 16.72 -0.04 -8.61
CA LEU A 950 18.03 -0.09 -9.25
C LEU A 950 17.92 -0.34 -10.76
#